data_AF-A0A934L0T1-F1
#
_entry.id   AF-A0A934L0T1-F1
#
_cell.length_a   1.000
_cell.length_b   1.000
_cell.length_c   1.000
_cell.angle_alpha   90.00
_cell.angle_beta   90.00
_cell.angle_gamma   90.00
#
_symmetry.space_group_name_H-M   'P 1'
#
loop_
_entity.id
_entity.type
_entity.pdbx_description
1 polymer ?
#
loop_
_entity_poly.entity_id
_entity_poly.type
_entity_poly.pdbx_seq_one_letter_code
_entity_poly.pdbx_strand_id
1 'polypeptide(L)'
;MTTSWPLFRSACGLLLTGIVPLAAQQTSALDREVEFVRRLAADLGFIALANGQVDVMQKKYRDSDDFKRIQQLGIDISLLGARADPRPEERRRLFKEAVERSREFVDHYRDDPVADQARRTLLEASFDYGRFLVDELEVEAVEHPEKLPDLRKTASEVFQGGIEAATQVMTRLEVKRREEGSPAQRSYYASWLYKAMLQREFAGVAEERDRKTVADMARETFEELILAVGEETLLGQRSWFEMAKLGEVLGNQEDAFRDYESTIETIRTSLDSEELELPEDIRELMINLMQEAYDRAADTLFALGRIDDVLALCTLFREELKKLGGEENTDIFEVAHARYGHPVFLTEARAMAESGKAELLAGALALVQRINDAHPSDMIGVRAKRALREILEGGATVNGTLLFEVAKGAHQEREFERAIRGFKRAYGAMTDDERKKLGLETWTTVATDFGLQKRYLEATLAAMKGLEDHGSDGGAVEVATEALEKAWNAFVRDAKEATPDTRAIGDKVSALLKTFGGAGSQSKQLFRDAARLANENKYAEAAADYEQIQKGTPEYEPAQAMLVQMWQRAGDFAKARAAVQRYRDWLQTPEAALPSDRRELADARENALTTIDFFASFLDYLEASGTVGGKKDPTRYEAIIANLKVFIDGRGMRDKSLAARCWDMTARLQAELGQLAKAEEGYRTVRSLDPNSPIVPALATAVFKAHYDQVKAIETEMEALVTRKAPEAEFAPVQRRLEAARRAALAMVVDYATNSASPAYDILYTGVSIGAKLADWPTVERLGRKTIELFGEQAATKEKVEMWILPNVGEAMMRQRKFREAVEMLSTAEKVRPDNYPLKRLLSLAQGGWFYFDPQTGNPLEEPALDDPAPAYDRYYAEYQKYALNPQRGVQKFSLEWYEFQLEAFMLAKRAGRKDQKYKGYSESIYRTAKATDEFLTLENLGPEGKRLLNLFKMVNSFR
;
A
#
# COMPACT_ATOMS: atom_id res chain seq x y z
N MET A 1 7.13 -24.07 10.89
CA MET A 1 5.75 -24.43 10.53
C MET A 1 5.68 -24.58 9.02
N THR A 2 5.86 -25.79 8.53
CA THR A 2 5.90 -26.12 7.10
C THR A 2 5.14 -27.43 6.91
N THR A 3 3.89 -27.35 6.47
CA THR A 3 3.02 -28.51 6.29
C THR A 3 3.39 -29.32 5.04
N SER A 4 3.50 -30.64 5.24
CA SER A 4 3.08 -31.73 4.35
C SER A 4 3.68 -31.99 2.95
N TRP A 5 4.66 -31.27 2.40
CA TRP A 5 5.05 -31.52 0.99
C TRP A 5 6.52 -31.49 0.51
N PRO A 6 7.60 -31.27 1.31
CA PRO A 6 8.95 -31.09 0.73
C PRO A 6 9.54 -32.33 0.04
N LEU A 7 9.16 -33.55 0.44
CA LEU A 7 9.70 -34.78 -0.15
C LEU A 7 8.92 -35.29 -1.38
N PHE A 8 7.61 -35.07 -1.50
CA PHE A 8 6.93 -35.30 -2.79
C PHE A 8 7.27 -34.19 -3.79
N ARG A 9 7.55 -32.96 -3.32
CA ARG A 9 8.22 -31.93 -4.14
C ARG A 9 9.70 -32.22 -4.40
N SER A 10 10.41 -33.01 -3.59
CA SER A 10 11.75 -33.46 -3.93
C SER A 10 11.68 -34.64 -4.89
N ALA A 11 10.75 -35.58 -4.74
CA ALA A 11 10.53 -36.70 -5.66
C ALA A 11 9.99 -36.24 -7.02
N CYS A 12 8.84 -35.56 -7.03
CA CYS A 12 8.28 -34.98 -8.25
C CYS A 12 9.08 -33.77 -8.70
N GLY A 13 9.76 -33.01 -7.83
CA GLY A 13 10.66 -31.93 -8.27
C GLY A 13 12.00 -32.43 -8.82
N LEU A 14 12.61 -33.49 -8.31
CA LEU A 14 13.78 -34.15 -8.93
C LEU A 14 13.38 -34.86 -10.23
N LEU A 15 12.17 -35.44 -10.28
CA LEU A 15 11.65 -36.04 -11.51
C LEU A 15 11.19 -34.97 -12.53
N LEU A 16 10.78 -33.76 -12.13
CA LEU A 16 10.22 -32.74 -13.06
C LEU A 16 11.16 -31.56 -13.33
N THR A 17 12.15 -31.31 -12.48
CA THR A 17 13.28 -30.44 -12.77
C THR A 17 14.40 -31.35 -13.25
N GLY A 18 14.53 -31.51 -14.57
CA GLY A 18 15.79 -31.99 -15.09
C GLY A 18 16.88 -31.12 -14.49
N ILE A 19 17.81 -31.71 -13.75
CA ILE A 19 19.09 -31.08 -13.42
C ILE A 19 19.71 -30.79 -14.79
N VAL A 20 19.45 -29.60 -15.32
CA VAL A 20 20.24 -29.07 -16.41
C VAL A 20 21.64 -29.01 -15.84
N PRO A 21 22.63 -29.72 -16.41
CA PRO A 21 24.00 -29.61 -15.94
C PRO A 21 24.32 -28.13 -15.92
N LEU A 22 24.98 -27.68 -14.84
CA LEU A 22 25.41 -26.31 -14.58
C LEU A 22 26.48 -25.90 -15.61
N ALA A 23 26.15 -25.97 -16.90
CA ALA A 23 26.75 -25.16 -17.92
C ALA A 23 26.28 -23.73 -17.59
N ALA A 24 27.24 -22.87 -17.27
CA ALA A 24 27.04 -21.44 -17.06
C ALA A 24 26.51 -20.77 -18.33
N GLN A 25 25.26 -21.05 -18.71
CA GLN A 25 24.47 -20.22 -19.59
C GLN A 25 23.97 -19.05 -18.75
N GLN A 26 24.10 -17.84 -19.29
CA GLN A 26 23.66 -16.59 -18.68
C GLN A 26 22.17 -16.70 -18.29
N THR A 27 21.88 -17.09 -17.04
CA THR A 27 20.53 -17.02 -16.49
C THR A 27 20.09 -15.56 -16.57
N SER A 28 18.91 -15.33 -17.14
CA SER A 28 18.42 -13.97 -17.31
C SER A 28 18.30 -13.29 -15.94
N ALA A 29 18.38 -11.95 -15.91
CA ALA A 29 18.19 -11.22 -14.65
C ALA A 29 16.82 -11.55 -14.01
N LEU A 30 15.80 -11.78 -14.83
CA LEU A 30 14.48 -12.18 -14.39
C LEU A 30 14.47 -13.55 -13.69
N ASP A 31 15.18 -14.56 -14.22
CA ASP A 31 15.20 -15.90 -13.61
C ASP A 31 15.75 -15.86 -12.19
N ARG A 32 16.78 -15.03 -11.95
CA ARG A 32 17.36 -14.83 -10.61
C ARG A 32 16.39 -14.11 -9.67
N GLU A 33 15.68 -13.11 -10.16
CA GLU A 33 14.66 -12.40 -9.36
C GLU A 33 13.46 -13.32 -9.04
N VAL A 34 12.99 -14.11 -10.01
CA VAL A 34 11.92 -15.10 -9.81
C VAL A 34 12.31 -16.13 -8.76
N GLU A 35 13.52 -16.71 -8.86
CA GLU A 35 14.00 -17.70 -7.90
C GLU A 35 14.21 -17.09 -6.51
N PHE A 36 14.74 -15.86 -6.43
CA PHE A 36 14.87 -15.14 -5.17
C PHE A 36 13.51 -14.97 -4.48
N VAL A 37 12.48 -14.52 -5.21
CA VAL A 37 11.14 -14.33 -4.67
C VAL A 37 10.49 -15.67 -4.28
N ARG A 38 10.71 -16.74 -5.04
CA ARG A 38 10.23 -18.09 -4.66
C ARG A 38 10.83 -18.57 -3.35
N ARG A 39 12.16 -18.46 -3.19
CA ARG A 39 12.84 -18.85 -1.94
C ARG A 39 12.43 -17.97 -0.77
N LEU A 40 12.21 -16.68 -1.02
CA LEU A 40 11.69 -15.76 -0.01
C LEU A 40 10.32 -16.22 0.54
N ALA A 41 9.46 -16.74 -0.33
CA ALA A 41 8.17 -17.30 0.07
C ALA A 41 8.30 -18.71 0.68
N ALA A 42 9.02 -19.62 0.02
CA ALA A 42 9.08 -21.05 0.36
C ALA A 42 9.99 -21.35 1.56
N ASP A 43 11.19 -20.77 1.59
CA ASP A 43 12.22 -21.10 2.58
C ASP A 43 12.11 -20.21 3.82
N LEU A 44 11.74 -18.94 3.62
CA LEU A 44 11.68 -17.94 4.69
C LEU A 44 10.26 -17.62 5.17
N GLY A 45 9.22 -18.05 4.44
CA GLY A 45 7.83 -17.79 4.80
C GLY A 45 7.40 -16.31 4.68
N PHE A 46 8.18 -15.45 4.02
CA PHE A 46 7.91 -14.01 3.91
C PHE A 46 6.96 -13.67 2.76
N ILE A 47 5.73 -14.18 2.82
CA ILE A 47 4.71 -14.08 1.76
C ILE A 47 4.38 -12.63 1.40
N ALA A 48 4.17 -11.75 2.39
CA ALA A 48 3.84 -10.35 2.15
C ALA A 48 4.97 -9.61 1.42
N LEU A 49 6.23 -9.90 1.78
CA LEU A 49 7.39 -9.32 1.12
C LEU A 49 7.56 -9.87 -0.30
N ALA A 50 7.35 -11.17 -0.48
CA ALA A 50 7.39 -11.82 -1.79
C ALA A 50 6.33 -11.24 -2.75
N ASN A 51 5.10 -11.04 -2.28
CA ASN A 51 4.05 -10.34 -3.05
C ASN A 51 4.44 -8.90 -3.39
N GLY A 52 5.02 -8.16 -2.43
CA GLY A 52 5.54 -6.82 -2.68
C GLY A 52 6.64 -6.79 -3.76
N GLN A 53 7.50 -7.82 -3.80
CA GLN A 53 8.49 -7.95 -4.88
C GLN A 53 7.85 -8.31 -6.22
N VAL A 54 6.83 -9.18 -6.25
CA VAL A 54 6.06 -9.44 -7.48
C VAL A 54 5.44 -8.16 -8.03
N ASP A 55 4.84 -7.31 -7.19
CA ASP A 55 4.28 -6.02 -7.62
C ASP A 55 5.34 -5.08 -8.21
N VAL A 56 6.54 -5.06 -7.64
CA VAL A 56 7.69 -4.30 -8.17
C VAL A 56 8.13 -4.87 -9.51
N MET A 57 8.25 -6.20 -9.62
CA MET A 57 8.62 -6.89 -10.84
C MET A 57 7.60 -6.66 -11.95
N GLN A 58 6.29 -6.72 -11.67
CA GLN A 58 5.23 -6.43 -12.66
C GLN A 58 5.32 -5.01 -13.21
N LYS A 59 5.73 -4.03 -12.38
CA LYS A 59 5.92 -2.63 -12.83
C LYS A 59 7.16 -2.48 -13.69
N LYS A 60 8.22 -3.23 -13.38
CA LYS A 60 9.56 -3.19 -14.01
C LYS A 60 9.59 -3.94 -15.34
N TYR A 61 9.03 -5.15 -15.39
CA TYR A 61 9.01 -6.03 -16.55
C TYR A 61 7.61 -6.01 -17.19
N ARG A 62 7.40 -5.01 -18.05
CA ARG A 62 6.12 -4.84 -18.78
C ARG A 62 6.07 -5.59 -20.11
N ASP A 63 7.18 -6.21 -20.51
CA ASP A 63 7.23 -7.03 -21.71
C ASP A 63 6.30 -8.23 -21.56
N SER A 64 5.60 -8.59 -22.65
CA SER A 64 4.43 -9.48 -22.56
C SER A 64 4.73 -10.87 -22.01
N ASP A 65 5.92 -11.42 -22.26
CA ASP A 65 6.27 -12.78 -21.83
C ASP A 65 6.85 -12.82 -20.41
N ASP A 66 7.67 -11.84 -20.05
CA ASP A 66 8.18 -11.67 -18.69
C ASP A 66 7.03 -11.38 -17.72
N PHE A 67 6.08 -10.53 -18.14
CA PHE A 67 4.90 -10.21 -17.35
C PHE A 67 4.04 -11.46 -17.03
N LYS A 68 3.84 -12.35 -18.01
CA LYS A 68 3.15 -13.65 -17.80
C LYS A 68 3.86 -14.51 -16.76
N ARG A 69 5.20 -14.62 -16.83
CA ARG A 69 6.00 -15.40 -15.87
C ARG A 69 5.89 -14.83 -14.46
N ILE A 70 5.84 -13.51 -14.34
CA ILE A 70 5.70 -12.82 -13.05
C ILE A 70 4.28 -12.97 -12.49
N GLN A 71 3.25 -12.93 -13.33
CA GLN A 71 1.88 -13.24 -12.91
C GLN A 71 1.77 -14.68 -12.39
N GLN A 72 2.35 -15.65 -13.11
CA GLN A 72 2.43 -17.03 -12.65
C GLN A 72 3.17 -17.15 -11.31
N LEU A 73 4.27 -16.42 -11.13
CA LEU A 73 4.98 -16.37 -9.85
C LEU A 73 4.08 -15.82 -8.72
N GLY A 74 3.25 -14.81 -8.98
CA GLY A 74 2.28 -14.32 -7.99
C GLY A 74 1.29 -15.40 -7.54
N ILE A 75 0.84 -16.25 -8.48
CA ILE A 75 -0.01 -17.41 -8.19
C ILE A 75 0.74 -18.44 -7.32
N ASP A 76 2.00 -18.76 -7.69
CA ASP A 76 2.86 -19.68 -6.94
C ASP A 76 3.01 -19.20 -5.48
N ILE A 77 3.19 -17.89 -5.26
CA ILE A 77 3.34 -17.29 -3.91
C ILE A 77 2.04 -17.37 -3.12
N SER A 78 0.88 -17.13 -3.73
CA SER A 78 -0.40 -17.30 -3.03
C SER A 78 -0.59 -18.74 -2.56
N LEU A 79 -0.24 -19.73 -3.39
CA LEU A 79 -0.28 -21.14 -3.00
C LEU A 79 0.72 -21.46 -1.87
N LEU A 80 1.96 -20.98 -1.97
CA LEU A 80 2.97 -21.14 -0.91
C LEU A 80 2.51 -20.49 0.39
N GLY A 81 1.91 -19.30 0.31
CA GLY A 81 1.37 -18.60 1.46
C GLY A 81 0.21 -19.32 2.11
N ALA A 82 -0.69 -19.90 1.30
CA ALA A 82 -1.76 -20.75 1.82
C ALA A 82 -1.20 -21.98 2.56
N ARG A 83 -0.11 -22.58 2.07
CA ARG A 83 0.55 -23.71 2.76
C ARG A 83 1.25 -23.29 4.06
N ALA A 84 1.78 -22.08 4.13
CA ALA A 84 2.55 -21.62 5.28
C ALA A 84 1.70 -20.92 6.36
N ASP A 85 0.56 -20.33 6.02
CA ASP A 85 -0.21 -19.51 6.96
C ASP A 85 -0.95 -20.37 8.01
N PRO A 86 -0.71 -20.14 9.32
CA PRO A 86 -1.35 -20.90 10.39
C PRO A 86 -2.80 -20.47 10.67
N ARG A 87 -3.32 -19.43 10.00
CA ARG A 87 -4.69 -18.92 10.22
C ARG A 87 -5.63 -19.51 9.17
N PRO A 88 -6.66 -20.29 9.56
CA PRO A 88 -7.58 -20.92 8.61
C PRO A 88 -8.24 -19.96 7.63
N GLU A 89 -8.72 -18.80 8.09
CA GLU A 89 -9.36 -17.80 7.23
C GLU A 89 -8.43 -17.25 6.14
N GLU A 90 -7.18 -16.94 6.52
CA GLU A 90 -6.20 -16.42 5.58
C GLU A 90 -5.71 -17.52 4.62
N ARG A 91 -5.52 -18.75 5.14
CA ARG A 91 -5.22 -19.93 4.34
C ARG A 91 -6.31 -20.21 3.30
N ARG A 92 -7.58 -20.15 3.70
CA ARG A 92 -8.75 -20.26 2.80
C ARG A 92 -8.71 -19.17 1.73
N ARG A 93 -8.50 -17.92 2.13
CA ARG A 93 -8.41 -16.77 1.21
C ARG A 93 -7.31 -16.96 0.17
N LEU A 94 -6.11 -17.34 0.62
CA LEU A 94 -4.93 -17.53 -0.24
C LEU A 94 -5.08 -18.73 -1.18
N PHE A 95 -5.65 -19.84 -0.71
CA PHE A 95 -5.95 -20.99 -1.57
C PHE A 95 -6.98 -20.63 -2.64
N LYS A 96 -8.07 -19.97 -2.23
CA LYS A 96 -9.10 -19.50 -3.15
C LYS A 96 -8.51 -18.57 -4.20
N GLU A 97 -7.70 -17.59 -3.78
CA GLU A 97 -6.98 -16.67 -4.67
C GLU A 97 -6.07 -17.42 -5.65
N ALA A 98 -5.32 -18.42 -5.19
CA ALA A 98 -4.45 -19.23 -6.04
C ALA A 98 -5.25 -20.03 -7.09
N VAL A 99 -6.36 -20.66 -6.70
CA VAL A 99 -7.24 -21.41 -7.62
C VAL A 99 -7.91 -20.47 -8.63
N GLU A 100 -8.52 -19.37 -8.19
CA GLU A 100 -9.22 -18.42 -9.06
C GLU A 100 -8.25 -17.77 -10.05
N ARG A 101 -7.12 -17.25 -9.58
CA ARG A 101 -6.12 -16.64 -10.47
C ARG A 101 -5.49 -17.64 -11.42
N SER A 102 -5.28 -18.89 -11.00
CA SER A 102 -4.79 -19.92 -11.93
C SER A 102 -5.81 -20.21 -13.03
N ARG A 103 -7.11 -20.30 -12.71
CA ARG A 103 -8.16 -20.49 -13.71
C ARG A 103 -8.21 -19.32 -14.69
N GLU A 104 -8.26 -18.09 -14.18
CA GLU A 104 -8.24 -16.88 -15.01
C GLU A 104 -7.01 -16.82 -15.93
N PHE A 105 -5.83 -17.15 -15.39
CA PHE A 105 -4.59 -17.17 -16.16
C PHE A 105 -4.60 -18.24 -17.25
N VAL A 106 -5.05 -19.46 -16.93
CA VAL A 106 -5.15 -20.56 -17.89
C VAL A 106 -6.15 -20.26 -19.00
N ASP A 107 -7.27 -19.61 -18.68
CA ASP A 107 -8.28 -19.23 -19.66
C ASP A 107 -7.78 -18.09 -20.56
N HIS A 108 -7.10 -17.10 -20.00
CA HIS A 108 -6.58 -15.96 -20.76
C HIS A 108 -5.41 -16.36 -21.67
N TYR A 109 -4.57 -17.29 -21.24
CA TYR A 109 -3.36 -17.73 -21.96
C TYR A 109 -3.45 -19.17 -22.46
N ARG A 110 -4.64 -19.64 -22.86
CA ARG A 110 -4.94 -21.05 -23.16
C ARG A 110 -3.88 -21.76 -24.01
N ASP A 111 -3.40 -21.15 -25.09
CA ASP A 111 -2.46 -21.79 -26.01
C ASP A 111 -0.97 -21.51 -25.69
N ASP A 112 -0.69 -20.65 -24.71
CA ASP A 112 0.66 -20.25 -24.33
C ASP A 112 1.36 -21.37 -23.51
N PRO A 113 2.66 -21.67 -23.74
CA PRO A 113 3.42 -22.59 -22.92
C PRO A 113 3.49 -22.19 -21.42
N VAL A 114 3.43 -20.89 -21.09
CA VAL A 114 3.44 -20.43 -19.69
C VAL A 114 2.20 -20.91 -18.94
N ALA A 115 1.06 -21.08 -19.63
CA ALA A 115 -0.15 -21.61 -19.03
C ALA A 115 -0.01 -23.08 -18.59
N ASP A 116 0.98 -23.84 -19.10
CA ASP A 116 1.20 -25.22 -18.64
C ASP A 116 1.68 -25.27 -17.19
N GLN A 117 2.47 -24.30 -16.75
CA GLN A 117 2.84 -24.17 -15.35
C GLN A 117 1.64 -23.72 -14.50
N ALA A 118 0.82 -22.81 -15.02
CA ALA A 118 -0.40 -22.36 -14.35
C ALA A 118 -1.39 -23.50 -14.13
N ARG A 119 -1.56 -24.41 -15.11
CA ARG A 119 -2.41 -25.60 -14.97
C ARG A 119 -1.91 -26.56 -13.89
N ARG A 120 -0.58 -26.77 -13.80
CA ARG A 120 0.01 -27.58 -12.72
C ARG A 120 -0.21 -26.94 -11.36
N THR A 121 -0.09 -25.62 -11.29
CA THR A 121 -0.34 -24.88 -10.06
C THR A 121 -1.81 -24.93 -9.68
N LEU A 122 -2.73 -24.83 -10.65
CA LEU A 122 -4.16 -25.03 -10.45
C LEU A 122 -4.45 -26.44 -9.93
N LEU A 123 -3.79 -27.46 -10.47
CA LEU A 123 -3.92 -28.85 -10.04
C LEU A 123 -3.51 -29.02 -8.57
N GLU A 124 -2.30 -28.55 -8.21
CA GLU A 124 -1.80 -28.56 -6.84
C GLU A 124 -2.69 -27.75 -5.88
N ALA A 125 -3.06 -26.52 -6.28
CA ALA A 125 -3.88 -25.64 -5.48
C ALA A 125 -5.28 -26.20 -5.26
N SER A 126 -5.87 -26.85 -6.28
CA SER A 126 -7.19 -27.48 -6.14
C SER A 126 -7.14 -28.68 -5.20
N PHE A 127 -6.08 -29.49 -5.28
CA PHE A 127 -5.91 -30.62 -4.36
C PHE A 127 -5.73 -30.15 -2.91
N ASP A 128 -4.81 -29.21 -2.67
CA ASP A 128 -4.53 -28.73 -1.31
C ASP A 128 -5.69 -27.91 -0.73
N TYR A 129 -6.34 -27.08 -1.53
CA TYR A 129 -7.50 -26.32 -1.10
C TYR A 129 -8.68 -27.23 -0.81
N GLY A 130 -8.95 -28.20 -1.69
CA GLY A 130 -10.00 -29.17 -1.50
C GLY A 130 -9.80 -29.96 -0.21
N ARG A 131 -8.59 -30.47 0.07
CA ARG A 131 -8.27 -31.13 1.34
C ARG A 131 -8.45 -30.22 2.56
N PHE A 132 -8.01 -28.98 2.46
CA PHE A 132 -8.24 -27.99 3.52
C PHE A 132 -9.75 -27.80 3.78
N LEU A 133 -10.59 -27.80 2.74
CA LEU A 133 -12.05 -27.74 2.88
C LEU A 133 -12.63 -29.04 3.48
N VAL A 134 -12.03 -30.20 3.24
CA VAL A 134 -12.41 -31.46 3.93
C VAL A 134 -12.14 -31.35 5.42
N ASP A 135 -10.94 -30.88 5.81
CA ASP A 135 -10.60 -30.67 7.22
C ASP A 135 -11.59 -29.66 7.87
N GLU A 136 -11.95 -28.58 7.17
CA GLU A 136 -12.94 -27.62 7.66
C GLU A 136 -14.35 -28.22 7.75
N LEU A 137 -14.74 -29.11 6.84
CA LEU A 137 -16.02 -29.82 6.90
C LEU A 137 -16.12 -30.68 8.17
N GLU A 138 -15.04 -31.33 8.58
CA GLU A 138 -15.01 -32.13 9.82
C GLU A 138 -15.21 -31.25 11.07
N VAL A 139 -14.52 -30.10 11.12
CA VAL A 139 -14.65 -29.14 12.24
C VAL A 139 -16.04 -28.52 12.29
N GLU A 140 -16.51 -27.99 11.16
CA GLU A 140 -17.79 -27.28 11.07
C GLU A 140 -18.98 -28.24 11.21
N ALA A 141 -18.80 -29.55 10.99
CA ALA A 141 -19.85 -30.55 11.26
C ALA A 141 -20.22 -30.63 12.75
N VAL A 142 -19.29 -30.28 13.63
CA VAL A 142 -19.51 -30.25 15.08
C VAL A 142 -19.97 -28.86 15.53
N GLU A 143 -19.32 -27.81 15.02
CA GLU A 143 -19.51 -26.44 15.53
C GLU A 143 -20.67 -25.68 14.85
N HIS A 144 -20.82 -25.84 13.53
CA HIS A 144 -21.78 -25.09 12.70
C HIS A 144 -22.35 -25.95 11.55
N PRO A 145 -23.21 -26.95 11.85
CA PRO A 145 -23.76 -27.87 10.86
C PRO A 145 -24.48 -27.18 9.68
N GLU A 146 -24.98 -25.97 9.90
CA GLU A 146 -25.65 -25.14 8.89
C GLU A 146 -24.74 -24.72 7.72
N LYS A 147 -23.42 -24.68 7.91
CA LYS A 147 -22.45 -24.29 6.86
C LYS A 147 -22.03 -25.44 5.95
N LEU A 148 -22.35 -26.69 6.33
CA LEU A 148 -21.89 -27.88 5.61
C LEU A 148 -22.30 -27.93 4.13
N PRO A 149 -23.55 -27.56 3.73
CA PRO A 149 -23.93 -27.62 2.32
C PRO A 149 -23.07 -26.70 1.43
N ASP A 150 -22.80 -25.48 1.88
CA ASP A 150 -22.01 -24.50 1.14
C ASP A 150 -20.53 -24.89 1.06
N LEU A 151 -19.97 -25.43 2.15
CA LEU A 151 -18.60 -25.95 2.16
C LEU A 151 -18.43 -27.16 1.25
N ARG A 152 -19.38 -28.12 1.26
CA ARG A 152 -19.35 -29.29 0.36
C ARG A 152 -19.47 -28.90 -1.09
N LYS A 153 -20.34 -27.94 -1.40
CA LYS A 153 -20.46 -27.39 -2.76
C LYS A 153 -19.14 -26.75 -3.20
N THR A 154 -18.54 -25.92 -2.35
CA THR A 154 -17.24 -25.29 -2.64
C THR A 154 -16.14 -26.34 -2.86
N ALA A 155 -16.04 -27.35 -2.00
CA ALA A 155 -15.06 -28.43 -2.14
C ALA A 155 -15.26 -29.20 -3.45
N SER A 156 -16.51 -29.50 -3.81
CA SER A 156 -16.86 -30.17 -5.07
C SER A 156 -16.43 -29.37 -6.30
N GLU A 157 -16.71 -28.06 -6.32
CA GLU A 157 -16.31 -27.15 -7.42
C GLU A 157 -14.78 -27.01 -7.52
N VAL A 158 -14.07 -27.05 -6.39
CA VAL A 158 -12.60 -27.03 -6.35
C VAL A 158 -12.03 -28.32 -6.93
N PHE A 159 -12.50 -29.49 -6.46
CA PHE A 159 -12.02 -30.78 -6.96
C PHE A 159 -12.33 -30.99 -8.44
N GLN A 160 -13.55 -30.66 -8.89
CA GLN A 160 -13.93 -30.78 -10.30
C GLN A 160 -13.04 -29.93 -11.21
N GLY A 161 -12.79 -28.66 -10.84
CA GLY A 161 -11.88 -27.82 -11.61
C GLY A 161 -10.43 -28.33 -11.62
N GLY A 162 -9.98 -28.99 -10.53
CA GLY A 162 -8.71 -29.69 -10.50
C GLY A 162 -8.66 -30.89 -11.45
N ILE A 163 -9.71 -31.70 -11.51
CA ILE A 163 -9.82 -32.88 -12.39
C ILE A 163 -9.78 -32.45 -13.87
N GLU A 164 -10.48 -31.37 -14.20
CA GLU A 164 -10.47 -30.77 -15.53
C GLU A 164 -9.07 -30.24 -15.89
N ALA A 165 -8.40 -29.55 -14.96
CA ALA A 165 -7.02 -29.07 -15.15
C ALA A 165 -6.04 -30.23 -15.38
N ALA A 166 -6.14 -31.31 -14.60
CA ALA A 166 -5.32 -32.51 -14.75
C ALA A 166 -5.50 -33.13 -16.15
N THR A 167 -6.75 -33.27 -16.58
CA THR A 167 -7.11 -33.83 -17.90
C THR A 167 -6.51 -32.98 -19.03
N GLN A 168 -6.59 -31.66 -18.94
CA GLN A 168 -5.99 -30.76 -19.93
C GLN A 168 -4.47 -30.87 -19.99
N VAL A 169 -3.79 -30.96 -18.84
CA VAL A 169 -2.33 -31.15 -18.78
C VAL A 169 -1.94 -32.49 -19.42
N MET A 170 -2.66 -33.56 -19.08
CA MET A 170 -2.44 -34.88 -19.67
C MET A 170 -2.60 -34.83 -21.20
N THR A 171 -3.70 -34.27 -21.72
CA THR A 171 -3.93 -34.17 -23.18
C THR A 171 -2.79 -33.44 -23.91
N ARG A 172 -2.24 -32.38 -23.32
CA ARG A 172 -1.12 -31.63 -23.93
C ARG A 172 0.21 -32.39 -23.89
N LEU A 173 0.44 -33.16 -22.84
CA LEU A 173 1.66 -33.95 -22.66
C LEU A 173 1.63 -35.29 -23.41
N GLU A 174 0.44 -35.78 -23.78
CA GLU A 174 0.22 -37.04 -24.51
C GLU A 174 1.11 -37.17 -25.76
N VAL A 175 1.25 -36.11 -26.54
CA VAL A 175 2.07 -36.14 -27.77
C VAL A 175 3.57 -36.08 -27.45
N LYS A 176 3.93 -35.46 -26.31
CA LYS A 176 5.32 -35.21 -25.89
C LYS A 176 5.92 -36.36 -25.07
N ARG A 177 5.10 -37.26 -24.51
CA ARG A 177 5.54 -38.35 -23.62
C ARG A 177 6.15 -39.58 -24.30
N ARG A 178 6.31 -39.56 -25.63
CA ARG A 178 6.73 -40.73 -26.43
C ARG A 178 8.14 -41.24 -26.11
N GLU A 179 8.99 -40.39 -25.54
CA GLU A 179 10.31 -40.77 -25.07
C GLU A 179 10.23 -41.21 -23.61
N GLU A 180 10.63 -42.46 -23.37
CA GLU A 180 10.67 -43.07 -22.04
C GLU A 180 11.67 -42.34 -21.13
N GLY A 181 11.29 -42.12 -19.87
CA GLY A 181 12.07 -41.36 -18.90
C GLY A 181 12.07 -39.84 -19.12
N SER A 182 11.42 -39.33 -20.18
CA SER A 182 11.41 -37.88 -20.46
C SER A 182 10.67 -37.08 -19.37
N PRO A 183 11.05 -35.80 -19.12
CA PRO A 183 10.31 -34.94 -18.20
C PRO A 183 8.82 -34.79 -18.54
N ALA A 184 8.47 -34.89 -19.83
CA ALA A 184 7.09 -34.86 -20.30
C ALA A 184 6.31 -36.11 -19.89
N GLN A 185 6.91 -37.30 -20.01
CA GLN A 185 6.30 -38.55 -19.56
C GLN A 185 6.10 -38.57 -18.04
N ARG A 186 7.11 -38.14 -17.28
CA ARG A 186 7.00 -38.02 -15.81
C ARG A 186 5.91 -37.02 -15.40
N SER A 187 5.85 -35.87 -16.06
CA SER A 187 4.79 -34.87 -15.85
C SER A 187 3.40 -35.41 -16.16
N TYR A 188 3.29 -36.24 -17.20
CA TYR A 188 2.04 -36.82 -17.64
C TYR A 188 1.49 -37.81 -16.59
N TYR A 189 2.31 -38.77 -16.15
CA TYR A 189 1.88 -39.75 -15.15
C TYR A 189 1.66 -39.13 -13.78
N ALA A 190 2.45 -38.12 -13.39
CA ALA A 190 2.16 -37.35 -12.18
C ALA A 190 0.79 -36.68 -12.26
N SER A 191 0.45 -36.04 -13.38
CA SER A 191 -0.86 -35.40 -13.58
C SER A 191 -2.00 -36.42 -13.56
N TRP A 192 -1.78 -37.63 -14.07
CA TRP A 192 -2.73 -38.74 -14.00
C TRP A 192 -2.97 -39.18 -12.55
N LEU A 193 -1.91 -39.37 -11.77
CA LEU A 193 -2.02 -39.71 -10.35
C LEU A 193 -2.84 -38.65 -9.60
N TYR A 194 -2.53 -37.36 -9.80
CA TYR A 194 -3.31 -36.28 -9.20
C TYR A 194 -4.77 -36.27 -9.63
N LYS A 195 -5.07 -36.58 -10.89
CA LYS A 195 -6.46 -36.72 -11.36
C LYS A 195 -7.21 -37.76 -10.54
N ALA A 196 -6.62 -38.94 -10.37
CA ALA A 196 -7.20 -40.03 -9.59
C ALA A 196 -7.36 -39.66 -8.10
N MET A 197 -6.34 -39.03 -7.50
CA MET A 197 -6.40 -38.53 -6.13
C MET A 197 -7.50 -37.48 -5.94
N LEU A 198 -7.65 -36.54 -6.87
CA LEU A 198 -8.72 -35.55 -6.84
C LEU A 198 -10.10 -36.19 -6.97
N GLN A 199 -10.27 -37.19 -7.84
CA GLN A 199 -11.52 -37.94 -7.94
C GLN A 199 -11.85 -38.67 -6.64
N ARG A 200 -10.86 -39.28 -5.97
CA ARG A 200 -11.05 -39.88 -4.66
C ARG A 200 -11.51 -38.85 -3.62
N GLU A 201 -10.81 -37.73 -3.49
CA GLU A 201 -11.18 -36.68 -2.53
C GLU A 201 -12.56 -36.10 -2.86
N PHE A 202 -12.90 -35.98 -4.15
CA PHE A 202 -14.23 -35.58 -4.59
C PHE A 202 -15.29 -36.59 -4.13
N ALA A 203 -15.03 -37.90 -4.20
CA ALA A 203 -15.95 -38.91 -3.67
C ALA A 203 -16.20 -38.73 -2.16
N GLY A 204 -15.18 -38.32 -1.39
CA GLY A 204 -15.29 -38.05 0.05
C GLY A 204 -16.26 -36.92 0.40
N VAL A 205 -16.34 -35.88 -0.43
CA VAL A 205 -17.23 -34.73 -0.22
C VAL A 205 -18.55 -34.80 -0.98
N ALA A 206 -18.66 -35.70 -1.96
CA ALA A 206 -19.86 -35.88 -2.77
C ALA A 206 -21.08 -36.29 -1.92
N GLU A 207 -22.25 -35.93 -2.42
CA GLU A 207 -23.52 -36.42 -1.88
C GLU A 207 -23.57 -37.95 -1.94
N GLU A 208 -24.28 -38.56 -0.98
CA GLU A 208 -24.33 -40.02 -0.83
C GLU A 208 -24.76 -40.73 -2.13
N ARG A 209 -25.66 -40.13 -2.91
CA ARG A 209 -26.12 -40.66 -4.20
C ARG A 209 -25.03 -40.71 -5.28
N ASP A 210 -24.06 -39.78 -5.24
CA ASP A 210 -23.05 -39.58 -6.29
C ASP A 210 -21.68 -40.14 -5.87
N ARG A 211 -21.46 -40.32 -4.55
CA ARG A 211 -20.21 -40.82 -3.97
C ARG A 211 -19.71 -42.09 -4.64
N LYS A 212 -20.58 -43.08 -4.83
CA LYS A 212 -20.19 -44.35 -5.44
C LYS A 212 -19.72 -44.17 -6.89
N THR A 213 -20.44 -43.38 -7.68
CA THR A 213 -20.08 -43.12 -9.07
C THR A 213 -18.72 -42.42 -9.18
N VAL A 214 -18.48 -41.40 -8.36
CA VAL A 214 -17.18 -40.70 -8.36
C VAL A 214 -16.06 -41.61 -7.86
N ALA A 215 -16.32 -42.46 -6.86
CA ALA A 215 -15.38 -43.45 -6.38
C ALA A 215 -15.03 -44.50 -7.45
N ASP A 216 -16.01 -45.01 -8.17
CA ASP A 216 -15.79 -45.97 -9.26
C ASP A 216 -14.91 -45.35 -10.37
N MET A 217 -15.13 -44.07 -10.70
CA MET A 217 -14.26 -43.33 -11.63
C MET A 217 -12.84 -43.17 -11.11
N ALA A 218 -12.66 -42.88 -9.81
CA ALA A 218 -11.34 -42.76 -9.19
C ALA A 218 -10.60 -44.10 -9.25
N ARG A 219 -11.29 -45.21 -8.92
CA ARG A 219 -10.77 -46.57 -9.00
C ARG A 219 -10.31 -46.93 -10.41
N GLU A 220 -11.17 -46.75 -11.41
CA GLU A 220 -10.84 -46.99 -12.83
C GLU A 220 -9.61 -46.18 -13.24
N THR A 221 -9.54 -44.91 -12.83
CA THR A 221 -8.40 -44.04 -13.17
C THR A 221 -7.09 -44.50 -12.50
N PHE A 222 -7.14 -45.04 -11.26
CA PHE A 222 -5.97 -45.64 -10.61
C PHE A 222 -5.56 -46.95 -11.28
N GLU A 223 -6.51 -47.85 -11.56
CA GLU A 223 -6.25 -49.13 -12.23
C GLU A 223 -5.60 -48.93 -13.60
N GLU A 224 -6.13 -48.01 -14.41
CA GLU A 224 -5.54 -47.65 -15.70
C GLU A 224 -4.12 -47.10 -15.56
N LEU A 225 -3.88 -46.26 -14.55
CA LEU A 225 -2.55 -45.71 -14.29
C LEU A 225 -1.57 -46.83 -13.91
N ILE A 226 -1.96 -47.71 -12.97
CA ILE A 226 -1.16 -48.83 -12.51
C ILE A 226 -0.76 -49.73 -13.69
N LEU A 227 -1.74 -50.12 -14.51
CA LEU A 227 -1.49 -50.93 -15.71
C LEU A 227 -0.55 -50.23 -16.70
N ALA A 228 -0.63 -48.89 -16.80
CA ALA A 228 0.18 -48.11 -17.72
C ALA A 228 1.61 -47.86 -17.25
N VAL A 229 1.88 -47.85 -15.94
CA VAL A 229 3.22 -47.58 -15.38
C VAL A 229 3.92 -48.82 -14.83
N GLY A 230 3.19 -49.89 -14.52
CA GLY A 230 3.69 -51.08 -13.86
C GLY A 230 3.43 -51.05 -12.34
N GLU A 231 2.97 -52.17 -11.79
CA GLU A 231 2.59 -52.32 -10.39
C GLU A 231 3.79 -52.10 -9.47
N GLU A 232 4.95 -52.65 -9.83
CA GLU A 232 6.22 -52.60 -9.09
C GLU A 232 6.88 -51.21 -9.05
N THR A 233 6.40 -50.25 -9.84
CA THR A 233 6.96 -48.90 -9.86
C THR A 233 6.48 -48.06 -8.67
N LEU A 234 7.24 -47.03 -8.29
CA LEU A 234 6.83 -46.10 -7.23
C LEU A 234 5.45 -45.47 -7.49
N LEU A 235 5.13 -45.17 -8.75
CA LEU A 235 3.81 -44.62 -9.12
C LEU A 235 2.70 -45.67 -9.06
N GLY A 236 2.99 -46.92 -9.44
CA GLY A 236 2.07 -48.05 -9.27
C GLY A 236 1.75 -48.30 -7.80
N GLN A 237 2.79 -48.44 -6.96
CA GLN A 237 2.65 -48.60 -5.51
C GLN A 237 1.93 -47.42 -4.84
N ARG A 238 2.22 -46.19 -5.26
CA ARG A 238 1.48 -45.01 -4.76
C ARG A 238 0.00 -45.08 -5.14
N SER A 239 -0.31 -45.54 -6.35
CA SER A 239 -1.70 -45.67 -6.82
C SER A 239 -2.47 -46.74 -6.03
N TRP A 240 -1.85 -47.89 -5.75
CA TRP A 240 -2.41 -48.92 -4.87
C TRP A 240 -2.70 -48.36 -3.46
N PHE A 241 -1.74 -47.66 -2.87
CA PHE A 241 -1.92 -47.00 -1.58
C PHE A 241 -3.07 -45.98 -1.57
N GLU A 242 -3.19 -45.14 -2.60
CA GLU A 242 -4.27 -44.15 -2.68
C GLU A 242 -5.64 -44.80 -2.97
N MET A 243 -5.66 -45.98 -3.60
CA MET A 243 -6.86 -46.80 -3.80
C MET A 243 -7.32 -47.48 -2.50
N ALA A 244 -6.40 -47.91 -1.63
CA ALA A 244 -6.74 -48.35 -0.28
C ALA A 244 -7.45 -47.25 0.51
N LYS A 245 -6.96 -45.99 0.43
CA LYS A 245 -7.64 -44.81 1.01
C LYS A 245 -9.04 -44.57 0.40
N LEU A 246 -9.24 -44.88 -0.88
CA LEU A 246 -10.58 -44.83 -1.48
C LEU A 246 -11.53 -45.84 -0.82
N GLY A 247 -11.03 -47.00 -0.41
CA GLY A 247 -11.77 -47.97 0.42
C GLY A 247 -12.25 -47.37 1.74
N GLU A 248 -11.39 -46.62 2.44
CA GLU A 248 -11.77 -45.89 3.67
C GLU A 248 -12.89 -44.88 3.41
N VAL A 249 -12.81 -44.11 2.32
CA VAL A 249 -13.83 -43.12 1.91
C VAL A 249 -15.20 -43.79 1.67
N LEU A 250 -15.20 -45.03 1.18
CA LEU A 250 -16.41 -45.82 0.98
C LEU A 250 -16.91 -46.51 2.26
N GLY A 251 -16.18 -46.41 3.37
CA GLY A 251 -16.47 -47.08 4.64
C GLY A 251 -16.04 -48.55 4.68
N ASN A 252 -15.28 -49.03 3.69
CA ASN A 252 -14.83 -50.41 3.59
C ASN A 252 -13.46 -50.59 4.30
N GLN A 253 -13.43 -50.41 5.61
CA GLN A 253 -12.18 -50.40 6.40
C GLN A 253 -11.41 -51.74 6.34
N GLU A 254 -12.09 -52.88 6.31
CA GLU A 254 -11.44 -54.20 6.18
C GLU A 254 -10.70 -54.38 4.84
N ASP A 255 -11.35 -53.97 3.74
CA ASP A 255 -10.73 -54.06 2.41
C ASP A 255 -9.57 -53.06 2.29
N ALA A 256 -9.76 -51.82 2.80
CA ALA A 256 -8.71 -50.81 2.84
C ALA A 256 -7.47 -51.30 3.60
N PHE A 257 -7.65 -51.95 4.75
CA PHE A 257 -6.55 -52.55 5.51
C PHE A 257 -5.80 -53.62 4.69
N ARG A 258 -6.52 -54.53 4.01
CA ARG A 258 -5.90 -55.56 3.16
C ARG A 258 -5.12 -54.95 2.01
N ASP A 259 -5.63 -53.87 1.41
CA ASP A 259 -4.95 -53.17 0.33
C ASP A 259 -3.67 -52.46 0.84
N TYR A 260 -3.69 -51.88 2.05
CA TYR A 260 -2.48 -51.34 2.68
C TYR A 260 -1.45 -52.44 2.98
N GLU A 261 -1.88 -53.57 3.53
CA GLU A 261 -1.02 -54.72 3.80
C GLU A 261 -0.37 -55.24 2.51
N SER A 262 -1.14 -55.38 1.44
CA SER A 262 -0.65 -55.79 0.13
C SER A 262 0.34 -54.78 -0.45
N THR A 263 0.10 -53.47 -0.27
CA THR A 263 1.04 -52.42 -0.68
C THR A 263 2.34 -52.50 0.11
N ILE A 264 2.28 -52.69 1.43
CA ILE A 264 3.46 -52.87 2.29
C ILE A 264 4.27 -54.09 1.83
N GLU A 265 3.61 -55.22 1.61
CA GLU A 265 4.26 -56.46 1.17
C GLU A 265 4.91 -56.32 -0.20
N THR A 266 4.24 -55.64 -1.13
CA THR A 266 4.79 -55.43 -2.49
C THR A 266 5.99 -54.51 -2.45
N ILE A 267 5.92 -53.38 -1.72
CA ILE A 267 7.06 -52.47 -1.54
C ILE A 267 8.24 -53.22 -0.89
N ARG A 268 7.98 -54.00 0.17
CA ARG A 268 9.02 -54.82 0.82
C ARG A 268 9.67 -55.78 -0.17
N THR A 269 8.87 -56.50 -0.95
CA THR A 269 9.38 -57.44 -1.97
C THR A 269 10.23 -56.72 -3.01
N SER A 270 9.84 -55.51 -3.44
CA SER A 270 10.65 -54.70 -4.35
C SER A 270 11.95 -54.21 -3.72
N LEU A 271 11.95 -53.85 -2.43
CA LEU A 271 13.15 -53.39 -1.72
C LEU A 271 14.17 -54.51 -1.45
N ASP A 272 13.67 -55.75 -1.25
CA ASP A 272 14.46 -56.96 -0.99
C ASP A 272 14.93 -57.65 -2.28
N SER A 273 14.35 -57.33 -3.43
CA SER A 273 14.70 -57.95 -4.71
C SER A 273 16.10 -57.55 -5.18
N GLU A 274 17.00 -58.52 -5.29
CA GLU A 274 18.33 -58.32 -5.90
C GLU A 274 18.24 -58.08 -7.42
N GLU A 275 17.13 -58.44 -8.07
CA GLU A 275 16.92 -58.28 -9.52
C GLU A 275 16.48 -56.86 -9.90
N LEU A 276 15.94 -56.08 -8.94
CA LEU A 276 15.48 -54.71 -9.16
C LEU A 276 16.55 -53.71 -8.70
N GLU A 277 17.36 -53.21 -9.64
CA GLU A 277 18.27 -52.10 -9.37
C GLU A 277 17.47 -50.78 -9.20
N LEU A 278 17.00 -50.52 -7.98
CA LEU A 278 16.33 -49.27 -7.63
C LEU A 278 17.35 -48.15 -7.38
N PRO A 279 17.23 -46.99 -8.06
CA PRO A 279 17.97 -45.78 -7.67
C PRO A 279 17.76 -45.44 -6.20
N GLU A 280 18.80 -44.93 -5.53
CA GLU A 280 18.78 -44.65 -4.08
C GLU A 280 17.65 -43.69 -3.67
N ASP A 281 17.36 -42.69 -4.49
CA ASP A 281 16.26 -41.75 -4.31
C ASP A 281 14.88 -42.44 -4.41
N ILE A 282 14.72 -43.36 -5.35
CA ILE A 282 13.49 -44.17 -5.47
C ILE A 282 13.35 -45.12 -4.29
N ARG A 283 14.45 -45.74 -3.84
CA ARG A 283 14.49 -46.62 -2.67
C ARG A 283 14.02 -45.88 -1.41
N GLU A 284 14.57 -44.68 -1.16
CA GLU A 284 14.16 -43.83 -0.04
C GLU A 284 12.66 -43.48 -0.10
N LEU A 285 12.15 -43.16 -1.29
CA LEU A 285 10.74 -42.84 -1.49
C LEU A 285 9.81 -44.05 -1.28
N MET A 286 10.23 -45.24 -1.70
CA MET A 286 9.51 -46.48 -1.43
C MET A 286 9.49 -46.80 0.06
N ILE A 287 10.62 -46.63 0.76
CA ILE A 287 10.68 -46.77 2.22
C ILE A 287 9.70 -45.80 2.88
N ASN A 288 9.72 -44.52 2.50
CA ASN A 288 8.80 -43.51 3.05
C ASN A 288 7.33 -43.83 2.78
N LEU A 289 7.00 -44.32 1.57
CA LEU A 289 5.65 -44.77 1.22
C LEU A 289 5.22 -45.98 2.05
N MET A 290 6.13 -46.93 2.30
CA MET A 290 5.87 -48.08 3.16
C MET A 290 5.54 -47.63 4.59
N GLN A 291 6.29 -46.68 5.16
CA GLN A 291 5.99 -46.14 6.49
C GLN A 291 4.64 -45.41 6.52
N GLU A 292 4.27 -44.67 5.45
CA GLU A 292 2.92 -44.06 5.33
C GLU A 292 1.82 -45.12 5.25
N ALA A 293 2.06 -46.24 4.56
CA ALA A 293 1.13 -47.36 4.51
C ALA A 293 0.97 -48.05 5.88
N TYR A 294 2.05 -48.21 6.65
CA TYR A 294 1.98 -48.70 8.03
C TYR A 294 1.16 -47.77 8.93
N ASP A 295 1.33 -46.45 8.82
CA ASP A 295 0.56 -45.45 9.58
C ASP A 295 -0.95 -45.61 9.32
N ARG A 296 -1.34 -45.65 8.05
CA ARG A 296 -2.76 -45.81 7.66
C ARG A 296 -3.34 -47.17 8.02
N ALA A 297 -2.56 -48.24 7.88
CA ALA A 297 -2.98 -49.58 8.28
C ALA A 297 -3.20 -49.67 9.80
N ALA A 298 -2.29 -49.11 10.61
CA ALA A 298 -2.41 -49.05 12.06
C ALA A 298 -3.63 -48.22 12.49
N ASP A 299 -3.83 -47.05 11.90
CA ASP A 299 -5.01 -46.20 12.15
C ASP A 299 -6.32 -46.91 11.79
N THR A 300 -6.34 -47.64 10.67
CA THR A 300 -7.53 -48.39 10.22
C THR A 300 -7.88 -49.53 11.18
N LEU A 301 -6.87 -50.32 11.60
CA LEU A 301 -7.06 -51.38 12.60
C LEU A 301 -7.52 -50.81 13.96
N PHE A 302 -6.96 -49.68 14.36
CA PHE A 302 -7.35 -48.98 15.58
C PHE A 302 -8.82 -48.53 15.50
N ALA A 303 -9.24 -47.95 14.38
CA ALA A 303 -10.63 -47.54 14.15
C ALA A 303 -11.62 -48.73 14.13
N LEU A 304 -11.16 -49.91 13.69
CA LEU A 304 -11.92 -51.17 13.76
C LEU A 304 -11.96 -51.78 15.19
N GLY A 305 -11.26 -51.19 16.17
CA GLY A 305 -11.16 -51.70 17.54
C GLY A 305 -10.26 -52.95 17.67
N ARG A 306 -9.44 -53.26 16.66
CA ARG A 306 -8.57 -54.45 16.61
C ARG A 306 -7.21 -54.16 17.27
N ILE A 307 -7.24 -53.82 18.56
CA ILE A 307 -6.09 -53.32 19.32
C ILE A 307 -4.88 -54.26 19.30
N ASP A 308 -5.08 -55.57 19.48
CA ASP A 308 -3.98 -56.54 19.46
C ASP A 308 -3.32 -56.62 18.06
N ASP A 309 -4.09 -56.43 16.99
CA ASP A 309 -3.57 -56.42 15.61
C ASP A 309 -2.77 -55.14 15.32
N VAL A 310 -3.16 -53.99 15.89
CA VAL A 310 -2.35 -52.75 15.82
C VAL A 310 -0.97 -52.98 16.43
N LEU A 311 -0.92 -53.61 17.62
CA LEU A 311 0.34 -53.89 18.31
C LEU A 311 1.21 -54.90 17.54
N ALA A 312 0.59 -55.91 16.93
CA ALA A 312 1.28 -56.86 16.07
C ALA A 312 1.87 -56.17 14.81
N LEU A 313 1.09 -55.30 14.16
CA LEU A 313 1.55 -54.53 13.00
C LEU A 313 2.70 -53.58 13.36
N CYS A 314 2.64 -52.91 14.51
CA CYS A 314 3.73 -52.03 14.99
C CYS A 314 5.01 -52.82 15.32
N THR A 315 4.89 -54.07 15.76
CA THR A 315 6.03 -54.96 15.97
C THR A 315 6.70 -55.30 14.64
N LEU A 316 5.91 -55.68 13.63
CA LEU A 316 6.38 -55.90 12.25
C LEU A 316 7.07 -54.65 11.70
N PHE A 317 6.47 -53.47 11.87
CA PHE A 317 7.06 -52.19 11.46
C PHE A 317 8.45 -51.96 12.07
N ARG A 318 8.61 -52.22 13.38
CA ARG A 318 9.90 -52.12 14.09
C ARG A 318 10.94 -53.09 13.53
N GLU A 319 10.54 -54.32 13.21
CA GLU A 319 11.43 -55.32 12.60
C GLU A 319 11.90 -54.89 11.21
N GLU A 320 11.01 -54.38 10.37
CA GLU A 320 11.37 -53.90 9.02
C GLU A 320 12.28 -52.66 9.08
N LEU A 321 12.00 -51.70 9.96
CA LEU A 321 12.91 -50.56 10.16
C LEU A 321 14.31 -51.00 10.61
N LYS A 322 14.40 -52.04 11.44
CA LYS A 322 15.70 -52.62 11.85
C LYS A 322 16.48 -53.20 10.68
N LYS A 323 15.79 -53.81 9.70
CA LYS A 323 16.43 -54.32 8.48
C LYS A 323 16.90 -53.17 7.56
N LEU A 324 16.11 -52.09 7.47
CA LEU A 324 16.37 -50.96 6.57
C LEU A 324 17.38 -49.93 7.12
N GLY A 325 17.46 -49.75 8.44
CA GLY A 325 18.21 -48.67 9.11
C GLY A 325 19.64 -49.01 9.57
N GLY A 326 20.24 -50.05 8.98
CA GLY A 326 21.64 -50.49 9.08
C GLY A 326 22.54 -49.87 10.17
N GLU A 327 22.44 -50.37 11.40
CA GLU A 327 23.54 -50.55 12.37
C GLU A 327 22.97 -51.33 13.58
N GLU A 328 23.72 -52.32 14.08
CA GLU A 328 23.30 -53.06 15.28
C GLU A 328 23.33 -52.08 16.47
N ASN A 329 22.18 -51.80 17.09
CA ASN A 329 21.92 -50.86 18.20
C ASN A 329 21.38 -49.45 17.85
N THR A 330 21.03 -49.15 16.59
CA THR A 330 20.33 -47.89 16.30
C THR A 330 18.93 -47.89 16.91
N ASP A 331 18.57 -46.78 17.58
CA ASP A 331 17.22 -46.61 18.09
C ASP A 331 16.23 -46.48 16.92
N ILE A 332 15.27 -47.40 16.86
CA ILE A 332 14.28 -47.49 15.77
C ILE A 332 13.48 -46.19 15.65
N PHE A 333 13.31 -45.45 16.74
CA PHE A 333 12.68 -44.14 16.71
C PHE A 333 13.46 -43.14 15.84
N GLU A 334 14.80 -43.17 15.87
CA GLU A 334 15.65 -42.29 15.06
C GLU A 334 15.74 -42.75 13.58
N VAL A 335 15.47 -44.04 13.32
CA VAL A 335 15.40 -44.59 11.96
C VAL A 335 14.05 -44.27 11.30
N ALA A 336 12.98 -44.25 12.09
CA ALA A 336 11.65 -43.96 11.62
C ALA A 336 11.59 -42.56 11.01
N HIS A 337 10.95 -42.43 9.86
CA HIS A 337 10.79 -41.14 9.22
C HIS A 337 9.89 -40.27 10.13
N ALA A 338 10.43 -39.14 10.59
CA ALA A 338 9.76 -38.30 11.59
C ALA A 338 8.31 -37.93 11.22
N ARG A 339 7.98 -37.87 9.92
CA ARG A 339 6.62 -37.60 9.43
C ARG A 339 5.70 -38.81 9.31
N TYR A 340 6.22 -39.98 8.97
CA TYR A 340 5.42 -41.14 8.55
C TYR A 340 5.55 -42.31 9.54
N GLY A 341 6.74 -42.53 10.08
CA GLY A 341 6.98 -43.56 11.09
C GLY A 341 6.61 -43.16 12.51
N HIS A 342 6.83 -41.91 12.93
CA HIS A 342 6.42 -41.47 14.28
C HIS A 342 4.89 -41.53 14.52
N PRO A 343 4.02 -41.23 13.53
CA PRO A 343 2.59 -41.51 13.64
C PRO A 343 2.25 -42.98 13.91
N VAL A 344 2.98 -43.95 13.34
CA VAL A 344 2.79 -45.38 13.67
C VAL A 344 2.99 -45.60 15.18
N PHE A 345 4.06 -45.05 15.75
CA PHE A 345 4.33 -45.13 17.19
C PHE A 345 3.31 -44.37 18.04
N LEU A 346 2.70 -43.33 17.51
CA LEU A 346 1.62 -42.63 18.18
C LEU A 346 0.37 -43.52 18.28
N THR A 347 0.00 -44.19 17.19
CA THR A 347 -1.13 -45.14 17.17
C THR A 347 -0.81 -46.39 17.99
N GLU A 348 0.44 -46.84 18.02
CA GLU A 348 0.94 -47.87 18.95
C GLU A 348 0.70 -47.47 20.41
N ALA A 349 1.07 -46.24 20.80
CA ALA A 349 0.87 -45.76 22.16
C ALA A 349 -0.61 -45.67 22.54
N ARG A 350 -1.47 -45.25 21.61
CA ARG A 350 -2.93 -45.25 21.81
C ARG A 350 -3.46 -46.67 22.00
N ALA A 351 -3.04 -47.62 21.18
CA ALA A 351 -3.40 -49.03 21.30
C ALA A 351 -2.91 -49.63 22.62
N MET A 352 -1.68 -49.32 23.05
CA MET A 352 -1.14 -49.73 24.35
C MET A 352 -2.03 -49.25 25.50
N ALA A 353 -2.48 -47.99 25.47
CA ALA A 353 -3.37 -47.45 26.49
C ALA A 353 -4.78 -48.05 26.46
N GLU A 354 -5.36 -48.25 25.27
CA GLU A 354 -6.72 -48.78 25.10
C GLU A 354 -6.82 -50.29 25.35
N SER A 355 -5.69 -51.01 25.31
CA SER A 355 -5.63 -52.44 25.65
C SER A 355 -6.08 -52.77 27.09
N GLY A 356 -6.15 -51.77 27.98
CA GLY A 356 -6.49 -51.93 29.39
C GLY A 356 -5.41 -52.63 30.23
N LYS A 357 -4.27 -53.00 29.62
CA LYS A 357 -3.13 -53.65 30.28
C LYS A 357 -2.30 -52.60 31.03
N ALA A 358 -2.34 -52.63 32.36
CA ALA A 358 -1.68 -51.63 33.22
C ALA A 358 -0.17 -51.53 32.95
N GLU A 359 0.47 -52.64 32.58
CA GLU A 359 1.87 -52.74 32.22
C GLU A 359 2.23 -51.98 30.92
N LEU A 360 1.28 -51.78 30.01
CA LEU A 360 1.50 -51.05 28.75
C LEU A 360 1.25 -49.54 28.88
N LEU A 361 0.46 -49.11 29.86
CA LEU A 361 0.09 -47.69 30.05
C LEU A 361 1.31 -46.79 30.30
N ALA A 362 2.29 -47.27 31.08
CA ALA A 362 3.53 -46.52 31.31
C ALA A 362 4.36 -46.38 30.02
N GLY A 363 4.40 -47.43 29.20
CA GLY A 363 5.03 -47.42 27.88
C GLY A 363 4.34 -46.46 26.91
N ALA A 364 3.01 -46.45 26.90
CA ALA A 364 2.22 -45.51 26.11
C ALA A 364 2.56 -44.06 26.45
N LEU A 365 2.51 -43.68 27.73
CA LEU A 365 2.83 -42.31 28.17
C LEU A 365 4.28 -41.92 27.81
N ALA A 366 5.25 -42.81 27.99
CA ALA A 366 6.64 -42.55 27.63
C ALA A 366 6.83 -42.37 26.11
N LEU A 367 6.14 -43.18 25.30
CA LEU A 367 6.23 -43.10 23.84
C LEU A 367 5.59 -41.82 23.32
N VAL A 368 4.39 -41.45 23.80
CA VAL A 368 3.75 -40.19 23.40
C VAL A 368 4.54 -38.97 23.87
N GLN A 369 5.09 -38.99 25.09
CA GLN A 369 5.96 -37.91 25.57
C GLN A 369 7.19 -37.76 24.69
N ARG A 370 7.85 -38.87 24.35
CA ARG A 370 9.01 -38.86 23.44
C ARG A 370 8.66 -38.25 22.07
N ILE A 371 7.50 -38.61 21.52
CA ILE A 371 7.00 -38.02 20.27
C ILE A 371 6.76 -36.52 20.44
N ASN A 372 6.14 -36.08 21.54
CA ASN A 372 5.93 -34.66 21.81
C ASN A 372 7.25 -33.89 21.94
N ASP A 373 8.25 -34.47 22.60
CA ASP A 373 9.57 -33.85 22.79
C ASP A 373 10.34 -33.73 21.48
N ALA A 374 10.23 -34.72 20.58
CA ALA A 374 10.79 -34.66 19.23
C ALA A 374 10.03 -33.68 18.31
N HIS A 375 8.75 -33.43 18.60
CA HIS A 375 7.84 -32.63 17.78
C HIS A 375 7.15 -31.50 18.56
N PRO A 376 7.86 -30.64 19.31
CA PRO A 376 7.23 -29.77 20.31
C PRO A 376 6.21 -28.77 19.72
N SER A 377 6.37 -28.45 18.43
CA SER A 377 5.67 -27.36 17.74
C SER A 377 5.03 -27.74 16.38
N ASP A 378 5.00 -29.01 15.99
CA ASP A 378 4.36 -29.44 14.73
C ASP A 378 3.07 -30.25 14.95
N MET A 379 2.42 -30.67 13.84
CA MET A 379 1.14 -31.38 13.88
C MET A 379 1.24 -32.76 14.56
N ILE A 380 2.39 -33.43 14.50
CA ILE A 380 2.61 -34.70 15.18
C ILE A 380 2.70 -34.44 16.68
N GLY A 381 3.36 -33.36 17.09
CA GLY A 381 3.32 -32.86 18.46
C GLY A 381 1.91 -32.57 18.97
N VAL A 382 1.08 -31.91 18.16
CA VAL A 382 -0.32 -31.65 18.52
C VAL A 382 -1.09 -32.97 18.68
N ARG A 383 -0.94 -33.92 17.76
CA ARG A 383 -1.55 -35.26 17.87
C ARG A 383 -1.01 -36.02 19.09
N ALA A 384 0.26 -35.87 19.43
CA ALA A 384 0.86 -36.45 20.62
C ALA A 384 0.27 -35.85 21.90
N LYS A 385 0.16 -34.52 22.01
CA LYS A 385 -0.51 -33.87 23.15
C LYS A 385 -1.98 -34.28 23.27
N ARG A 386 -2.67 -34.49 22.15
CA ARG A 386 -4.04 -35.04 22.11
C ARG A 386 -4.09 -36.48 22.61
N ALA A 387 -3.20 -37.35 22.15
CA ALA A 387 -3.13 -38.73 22.62
C ALA A 387 -2.76 -38.79 24.11
N LEU A 388 -1.80 -37.98 24.57
CA LEU A 388 -1.50 -37.81 26.00
C LEU A 388 -2.78 -37.49 26.78
N ARG A 389 -3.55 -36.50 26.31
CA ARG A 389 -4.83 -36.13 26.94
C ARG A 389 -5.82 -37.28 26.99
N GLU A 390 -6.02 -38.01 25.89
CA GLU A 390 -6.91 -39.19 25.83
C GLU A 390 -6.46 -40.26 26.83
N ILE A 391 -5.15 -40.54 26.91
CA ILE A 391 -4.57 -41.50 27.85
C ILE A 391 -4.79 -41.05 29.31
N LEU A 392 -4.65 -39.76 29.59
CA LEU A 392 -4.85 -39.21 30.94
C LEU A 392 -6.31 -39.15 31.37
N GLU A 393 -7.24 -38.91 30.45
CA GLU A 393 -8.69 -38.95 30.71
C GLU A 393 -9.13 -40.36 31.16
N GLY A 394 -8.39 -41.40 30.78
CA GLY A 394 -8.52 -42.77 31.28
C GLY A 394 -8.15 -42.98 32.76
N GLY A 395 -7.72 -41.94 33.49
CA GLY A 395 -7.54 -41.98 34.95
C GLY A 395 -6.08 -42.13 35.43
N ALA A 396 -5.09 -41.94 34.55
CA ALA A 396 -3.68 -41.96 34.93
C ALA A 396 -3.33 -40.75 35.83
N THR A 397 -2.65 -41.01 36.96
CA THR A 397 -2.10 -39.95 37.82
C THR A 397 -0.74 -39.53 37.27
N VAL A 398 -0.58 -38.24 36.98
CA VAL A 398 0.63 -37.68 36.35
C VAL A 398 1.07 -36.39 37.02
N ASN A 399 2.35 -36.05 36.83
CA ASN A 399 2.96 -34.86 37.43
C ASN A 399 2.47 -33.55 36.77
N GLY A 400 2.75 -32.42 37.42
CA GLY A 400 2.33 -31.10 36.95
C GLY A 400 2.93 -30.74 35.59
N THR A 401 4.15 -31.20 35.29
CA THR A 401 4.83 -31.00 34.00
C THR A 401 4.06 -31.62 32.83
N LEU A 402 3.58 -32.86 32.96
CA LEU A 402 2.83 -33.50 31.87
C LEU A 402 1.48 -32.81 31.63
N LEU A 403 0.80 -32.38 32.71
CA LEU A 403 -0.44 -31.60 32.61
C LEU A 403 -0.23 -30.24 31.95
N PHE A 404 0.95 -29.63 32.14
CA PHE A 404 1.34 -28.39 31.47
C PHE A 404 1.46 -28.59 29.96
N GLU A 405 2.10 -29.66 29.50
CA GLU A 405 2.19 -29.99 28.06
C GLU A 405 0.81 -30.25 27.45
N VAL A 406 -0.09 -30.93 28.17
CA VAL A 406 -1.48 -31.12 27.72
C VAL A 406 -2.22 -29.79 27.59
N ALA A 407 -2.03 -28.86 28.54
CA ALA A 407 -2.61 -27.53 28.47
C ALA A 407 -2.04 -26.71 27.29
N LYS A 408 -0.73 -26.85 27.02
CA LYS A 408 -0.07 -26.25 25.85
C LYS A 408 -0.62 -26.81 24.54
N GLY A 409 -1.02 -28.08 24.51
CA GLY A 409 -1.74 -28.67 23.39
C GLY A 409 -3.07 -27.99 23.12
N ALA A 410 -3.89 -27.78 24.16
CA ALA A 410 -5.14 -27.04 24.04
C ALA A 410 -4.91 -25.59 23.58
N HIS A 411 -3.84 -24.93 24.04
CA HIS A 411 -3.43 -23.60 23.56
C HIS A 411 -3.11 -23.62 22.04
N GLN A 412 -2.32 -24.60 21.60
CA GLN A 412 -1.97 -24.78 20.18
C GLN A 412 -3.19 -25.11 19.31
N GLU A 413 -4.14 -25.88 19.83
CA GLU A 413 -5.45 -26.18 19.22
C GLU A 413 -6.42 -24.99 19.26
N ARG A 414 -6.03 -23.85 19.87
CA ARG A 414 -6.86 -22.65 20.09
C ARG A 414 -8.11 -22.87 20.96
N GLU A 415 -8.14 -23.95 21.73
CA GLU A 415 -9.14 -24.21 22.76
C GLU A 415 -8.83 -23.38 24.04
N PHE A 416 -8.76 -22.05 23.93
CA PHE A 416 -8.20 -21.17 24.97
C PHE A 416 -8.85 -21.35 26.35
N GLU A 417 -10.17 -21.53 26.46
CA GLU A 417 -10.82 -21.80 27.75
C GLU A 417 -10.36 -23.12 28.38
N ARG A 418 -10.16 -24.15 27.56
CA ARG A 418 -9.65 -25.44 28.03
C ARG A 418 -8.18 -25.32 28.40
N ALA A 419 -7.39 -24.60 27.61
CA ALA A 419 -5.99 -24.31 27.90
C ALA A 419 -5.84 -23.59 29.24
N ILE A 420 -6.60 -22.51 29.48
CA ILE A 420 -6.59 -21.76 30.74
C ILE A 420 -6.92 -22.67 31.94
N ARG A 421 -7.96 -23.52 31.83
CA ARG A 421 -8.29 -24.50 32.89
C ARG A 421 -7.18 -25.55 33.07
N GLY A 422 -6.61 -26.02 31.97
CA GLY A 422 -5.51 -26.97 31.93
C GLY A 422 -4.27 -26.42 32.64
N PHE A 423 -3.85 -25.20 32.31
CA PHE A 423 -2.71 -24.53 32.93
C PHE A 423 -2.93 -24.30 34.43
N LYS A 424 -4.13 -23.90 34.85
CA LYS A 424 -4.47 -23.79 36.28
C LYS A 424 -4.41 -25.14 37.00
N ARG A 425 -4.91 -26.21 36.38
CA ARG A 425 -4.83 -27.57 36.93
C ARG A 425 -3.38 -28.05 37.01
N ALA A 426 -2.59 -27.83 35.95
CA ALA A 426 -1.17 -28.16 35.90
C ALA A 426 -0.41 -27.45 37.03
N TYR A 427 -0.57 -26.13 37.16
CA TYR A 427 0.05 -25.33 38.22
C TYR A 427 -0.33 -25.80 39.63
N GLY A 428 -1.60 -26.21 39.82
CA GLY A 428 -2.07 -26.79 41.08
C GLY A 428 -1.40 -28.14 41.41
N ALA A 429 -1.09 -28.94 40.41
CA ALA A 429 -0.42 -30.24 40.53
C ALA A 429 1.11 -30.17 40.52
N MET A 430 1.70 -29.04 40.10
CA MET A 430 3.15 -28.83 40.11
C MET A 430 3.70 -28.80 41.55
N THR A 431 4.83 -29.47 41.74
CA THR A 431 5.71 -29.33 42.90
C THR A 431 6.35 -27.94 42.95
N ASP A 432 6.95 -27.56 44.08
CA ASP A 432 7.61 -26.25 44.21
C ASP A 432 8.78 -26.08 43.22
N ASP A 433 9.51 -27.15 42.92
CA ASP A 433 10.58 -27.12 41.91
C ASP A 433 10.01 -26.93 40.49
N GLU A 434 8.92 -27.61 40.15
CA GLU A 434 8.22 -27.41 38.89
C GLU A 434 7.65 -25.99 38.78
N ARG A 435 7.07 -25.43 39.85
CA ARG A 435 6.55 -24.04 39.85
C ARG A 435 7.66 -23.01 39.65
N LYS A 436 8.83 -23.20 40.24
CA LYS A 436 9.98 -22.32 40.00
C LYS A 436 10.43 -22.35 38.54
N LYS A 437 10.36 -23.50 37.89
CA LYS A 437 10.77 -23.67 36.48
C LYS A 437 9.72 -23.21 35.47
N LEU A 438 8.45 -23.54 35.71
CA LEU A 438 7.36 -23.40 34.73
C LEU A 438 6.28 -22.38 35.14
N GLY A 439 6.30 -21.86 36.36
CA GLY A 439 5.25 -21.00 36.90
C GLY A 439 5.09 -19.70 36.10
N LEU A 440 6.21 -19.05 35.77
CA LEU A 440 6.19 -17.82 34.98
C LEU A 440 5.68 -18.06 33.54
N GLU A 441 6.11 -19.13 32.88
CA GLU A 441 5.62 -19.51 31.54
C GLU A 441 4.12 -19.84 31.58
N THR A 442 3.68 -20.55 32.62
CA THR A 442 2.26 -20.90 32.82
C THR A 442 1.38 -19.66 32.91
N TRP A 443 1.72 -18.71 33.78
CA TRP A 443 0.93 -17.48 33.93
C TRP A 443 1.03 -16.55 32.72
N THR A 444 2.18 -16.52 32.05
CA THR A 444 2.37 -15.75 30.80
C THR A 444 1.52 -16.31 29.67
N THR A 445 1.41 -17.63 29.55
CA THR A 445 0.57 -18.30 28.55
C THR A 445 -0.91 -18.09 28.87
N VAL A 446 -1.31 -18.22 30.13
CA VAL A 446 -2.67 -17.88 30.58
C VAL A 446 -3.03 -16.42 30.28
N ALA A 447 -2.11 -15.48 30.49
CA ALA A 447 -2.31 -14.08 30.13
C ALA A 447 -2.49 -13.90 28.62
N THR A 448 -1.70 -14.62 27.82
CA THR A 448 -1.80 -14.61 26.36
C THR A 448 -3.14 -15.18 25.89
N ASP A 449 -3.61 -16.29 26.46
CA ASP A 449 -4.91 -16.90 26.17
C ASP A 449 -6.07 -15.95 26.45
N PHE A 450 -6.08 -15.30 27.63
CA PHE A 450 -7.06 -14.26 27.92
C PHE A 450 -6.98 -13.10 26.92
N GLY A 451 -5.77 -12.69 26.55
CA GLY A 451 -5.55 -11.63 25.55
C GLY A 451 -6.12 -11.98 24.18
N LEU A 452 -5.93 -13.21 23.71
CA LEU A 452 -6.47 -13.73 22.44
C LEU A 452 -8.00 -13.78 22.45
N GLN A 453 -8.60 -14.00 23.62
CA GLN A 453 -10.06 -13.91 23.83
C GLN A 453 -10.57 -12.47 24.04
N LYS A 454 -9.71 -11.45 23.92
CA LYS A 454 -10.01 -10.03 24.20
C LYS A 454 -10.43 -9.75 25.65
N ARG A 455 -10.04 -10.61 26.58
CA ARG A 455 -10.26 -10.47 28.03
C ARG A 455 -9.06 -9.76 28.67
N TYR A 456 -8.82 -8.51 28.23
CA TYR A 456 -7.55 -7.82 28.50
C TYR A 456 -7.31 -7.49 29.98
N LEU A 457 -8.37 -7.35 30.78
CA LEU A 457 -8.24 -7.17 32.22
C LEU A 457 -7.72 -8.46 32.88
N GLU A 458 -8.33 -9.60 32.59
CA GLU A 458 -7.87 -10.90 33.09
C GLU A 458 -6.47 -11.26 32.58
N ALA A 459 -6.16 -10.90 31.34
CA ALA A 459 -4.82 -11.02 30.79
C ALA A 459 -3.80 -10.20 31.60
N THR A 460 -4.12 -8.94 31.88
CA THR A 460 -3.28 -8.07 32.72
C THR A 460 -3.09 -8.68 34.11
N LEU A 461 -4.17 -9.10 34.77
CA LEU A 461 -4.12 -9.68 36.10
C LEU A 461 -3.33 -11.01 36.16
N ALA A 462 -3.45 -11.85 35.14
CA ALA A 462 -2.70 -13.09 35.03
C ALA A 462 -1.19 -12.84 34.84
N ALA A 463 -0.83 -11.89 33.98
CA ALA A 463 0.57 -11.50 33.77
C ALA A 463 1.18 -10.83 35.03
N MET A 464 0.40 -9.97 35.71
CA MET A 464 0.79 -9.40 36.99
C MET A 464 1.08 -10.49 38.02
N LYS A 465 0.16 -11.45 38.17
CA LYS A 465 0.32 -12.57 39.10
C LYS A 465 1.57 -13.40 38.80
N GLY A 466 1.82 -13.71 37.52
CA GLY A 466 3.03 -14.43 37.11
C GLY A 466 4.31 -13.69 37.50
N LEU A 467 4.37 -12.37 37.29
CA LEU A 467 5.52 -11.55 37.65
C LEU A 467 5.67 -11.37 39.17
N GLU A 468 4.57 -11.21 39.90
CA GLU A 468 4.57 -11.09 41.36
C GLU A 468 5.03 -12.38 42.04
N ASP A 469 4.52 -13.53 41.60
CA ASP A 469 4.80 -14.82 42.24
C ASP A 469 6.13 -15.43 41.77
N HIS A 470 6.51 -15.25 40.49
CA HIS A 470 7.63 -15.95 39.86
C HIS A 470 8.63 -15.06 39.13
N GLY A 471 8.45 -13.73 39.10
CA GLY A 471 9.37 -12.82 38.42
C GLY A 471 10.80 -12.85 38.98
N SER A 472 10.98 -13.28 40.23
CA SER A 472 12.29 -13.46 40.88
C SER A 472 12.90 -14.86 40.73
N ASP A 473 12.14 -15.86 40.28
CA ASP A 473 12.58 -17.26 40.23
C ASP A 473 13.50 -17.55 39.03
N GLY A 474 13.70 -16.57 38.14
CA GLY A 474 14.36 -16.74 36.86
C GLY A 474 13.37 -17.13 35.75
N GLY A 475 13.86 -17.31 34.53
CA GLY A 475 13.05 -17.59 33.35
C GLY A 475 12.86 -16.38 32.43
N ALA A 476 11.91 -16.48 31.50
CA ALA A 476 11.67 -15.48 30.46
C ALA A 476 10.90 -14.24 30.99
N VAL A 477 11.45 -13.56 32.00
CA VAL A 477 10.86 -12.38 32.65
C VAL A 477 10.55 -11.29 31.63
N GLU A 478 11.43 -11.08 30.66
CA GLU A 478 11.22 -10.13 29.56
C GLU A 478 9.94 -10.44 28.79
N VAL A 479 9.72 -11.71 28.42
CA VAL A 479 8.50 -12.16 27.71
C VAL A 479 7.25 -11.92 28.56
N ALA A 480 7.31 -12.18 29.87
CA ALA A 480 6.20 -11.91 30.79
C ALA A 480 5.90 -10.40 30.92
N THR A 481 6.94 -9.55 30.98
CA THR A 481 6.77 -8.09 31.02
C THR A 481 6.20 -7.54 29.71
N GLU A 482 6.61 -8.08 28.56
CA GLU A 482 6.00 -7.74 27.27
C GLU A 482 4.53 -8.16 27.20
N ALA A 483 4.19 -9.35 27.70
CA ALA A 483 2.82 -9.84 27.75
C ALA A 483 1.94 -8.94 28.64
N LEU A 484 2.46 -8.55 29.83
CA LEU A 484 1.80 -7.59 30.72
C LEU A 484 1.57 -6.27 30.01
N GLU A 485 2.58 -5.72 29.35
CA GLU A 485 2.50 -4.43 28.68
C GLU A 485 1.51 -4.46 27.50
N LYS A 486 1.54 -5.52 26.67
CA LYS A 486 0.59 -5.72 25.57
C LYS A 486 -0.85 -5.82 26.08
N ALA A 487 -1.08 -6.61 27.12
CA ALA A 487 -2.40 -6.77 27.73
C ALA A 487 -2.92 -5.44 28.32
N TRP A 488 -2.08 -4.72 29.06
CA TRP A 488 -2.44 -3.45 29.68
C TRP A 488 -2.79 -2.38 28.65
N ASN A 489 -1.98 -2.22 27.61
CA ASN A 489 -2.24 -1.24 26.55
C ASN A 489 -3.54 -1.54 25.79
N ALA A 490 -3.83 -2.82 25.53
CA ALA A 490 -5.08 -3.23 24.92
C ALA A 490 -6.28 -2.92 25.85
N PHE A 491 -6.15 -3.19 27.15
CA PHE A 491 -7.17 -2.87 28.13
C PHE A 491 -7.44 -1.35 28.22
N VAL A 492 -6.40 -0.52 28.35
CA VAL A 492 -6.55 0.94 28.45
C VAL A 492 -7.22 1.53 27.21
N ARG A 493 -6.87 1.03 26.02
CA ARG A 493 -7.50 1.45 24.77
C ARG A 493 -9.01 1.13 24.76
N ASP A 494 -9.40 -0.02 25.29
CA ASP A 494 -10.78 -0.50 25.28
C ASP A 494 -11.63 0.10 26.42
N ALA A 495 -11.02 0.46 27.55
CA ALA A 495 -11.71 0.96 28.74
C ALA A 495 -12.40 2.34 28.54
N LYS A 496 -12.05 3.10 27.50
CA LYS A 496 -12.55 4.45 27.12
C LYS A 496 -12.38 5.57 28.18
N GLU A 497 -12.50 5.28 29.48
CA GLU A 497 -12.32 6.20 30.59
C GLU A 497 -11.52 5.56 31.74
N ALA A 498 -10.60 6.35 32.33
CA ALA A 498 -9.79 5.91 33.45
C ALA A 498 -10.50 6.13 34.79
N THR A 499 -11.07 5.07 35.36
CA THR A 499 -11.63 5.03 36.72
C THR A 499 -10.53 4.97 37.80
N PRO A 500 -10.81 5.28 39.08
CA PRO A 500 -9.84 5.12 40.17
C PRO A 500 -9.22 3.72 40.25
N ASP A 501 -10.03 2.67 40.05
CA ASP A 501 -9.55 1.29 40.08
C ASP A 501 -8.61 0.99 38.91
N THR A 502 -8.93 1.46 37.70
CA THR A 502 -8.02 1.30 36.55
C THR A 502 -6.71 2.06 36.74
N ARG A 503 -6.71 3.22 37.40
CA ARG A 503 -5.47 3.92 37.75
C ARG A 503 -4.64 3.13 38.75
N ALA A 504 -5.26 2.57 39.79
CA ALA A 504 -4.56 1.73 40.76
C ALA A 504 -3.94 0.48 40.10
N ILE A 505 -4.61 -0.13 39.12
CA ILE A 505 -4.03 -1.22 38.32
C ILE A 505 -2.87 -0.68 37.47
N GLY A 506 -3.05 0.45 36.78
CA GLY A 506 -1.99 1.07 35.96
C GLY A 506 -0.73 1.43 36.75
N ASP A 507 -0.89 1.89 38.00
CA ASP A 507 0.22 2.18 38.91
C ASP A 507 0.97 0.89 39.27
N LYS A 508 0.24 -0.20 39.54
CA LYS A 508 0.86 -1.52 39.78
C LYS A 508 1.57 -2.07 38.55
N VAL A 509 0.95 -1.96 37.38
CA VAL A 509 1.57 -2.36 36.10
C VAL A 509 2.87 -1.59 35.90
N SER A 510 2.85 -0.27 36.12
CA SER A 510 4.05 0.58 36.01
C SER A 510 5.13 0.17 37.01
N ALA A 511 4.76 -0.17 38.24
CA ALA A 511 5.70 -0.65 39.26
C ALA A 511 6.33 -2.00 38.88
N LEU A 512 5.54 -2.94 38.37
CA LEU A 512 6.02 -4.25 37.92
C LEU A 512 6.94 -4.11 36.69
N LEU A 513 6.56 -3.31 35.70
CA LEU A 513 7.39 -3.02 34.53
C LEU A 513 8.71 -2.34 34.92
N LYS A 514 8.69 -1.44 35.90
CA LYS A 514 9.90 -0.83 36.45
C LYS A 514 10.80 -1.83 37.18
N THR A 515 10.20 -2.79 37.88
CA THR A 515 10.93 -3.78 38.68
C THR A 515 11.54 -4.87 37.80
N PHE A 516 10.79 -5.35 36.81
CA PHE A 516 11.12 -6.55 36.04
C PHE A 516 11.45 -6.29 34.56
N GLY A 517 11.04 -5.15 33.98
CA GLY A 517 11.17 -4.87 32.54
C GLY A 517 12.53 -4.31 32.09
N GLY A 518 13.46 -4.11 33.02
CA GLY A 518 14.82 -3.64 32.73
C GLY A 518 14.90 -2.23 32.11
N ALA A 519 16.07 -1.90 31.58
CA ALA A 519 16.38 -0.59 30.97
C ALA A 519 15.50 -0.25 29.77
N GLY A 520 15.09 -1.26 28.99
CA GLY A 520 14.21 -1.09 27.84
C GLY A 520 12.83 -0.58 28.23
N SER A 521 12.23 -1.15 29.27
CA SER A 521 10.89 -0.74 29.72
C SER A 521 10.85 0.70 30.23
N GLN A 522 11.87 1.12 30.99
CA GLN A 522 11.98 2.51 31.46
C GLN A 522 12.12 3.50 30.29
N SER A 523 12.97 3.19 29.32
CA SER A 523 13.19 4.04 28.14
C SER A 523 11.91 4.20 27.30
N LYS A 524 11.14 3.12 27.17
CA LYS A 524 9.83 3.13 26.51
C LYS A 524 8.79 3.97 27.24
N GLN A 525 8.79 3.93 28.57
CA GLN A 525 7.92 4.79 29.38
C GLN A 525 8.27 6.27 29.19
N LEU A 526 9.56 6.64 29.31
CA LEU A 526 10.04 8.00 29.07
C LEU A 526 9.66 8.50 27.67
N PHE A 527 9.80 7.65 26.65
CA PHE A 527 9.41 8.00 25.29
C PHE A 527 7.92 8.34 25.16
N ARG A 528 7.05 7.59 25.86
CA ARG A 528 5.60 7.86 25.89
C ARG A 528 5.25 9.12 26.65
N ASP A 529 5.88 9.34 27.81
CA ASP A 529 5.66 10.53 28.62
C ASP A 529 6.09 11.79 27.86
N ALA A 530 7.26 11.75 27.21
CA ALA A 530 7.73 12.81 26.33
C ALA A 530 6.77 13.09 25.17
N ALA A 531 6.24 12.05 24.52
CA ALA A 531 5.26 12.20 23.44
C ALA A 531 3.94 12.84 23.93
N ARG A 532 3.48 12.48 25.14
CA ARG A 532 2.32 13.11 25.78
C ARG A 532 2.58 14.60 26.04
N LEU A 533 3.72 14.94 26.64
CA LEU A 533 4.10 16.34 26.89
C LEU A 533 4.19 17.15 25.60
N ALA A 534 4.70 16.56 24.52
CA ALA A 534 4.75 17.20 23.21
C ALA A 534 3.35 17.52 22.66
N ASN A 535 2.37 16.62 22.85
CA ASN A 535 0.97 16.85 22.47
C ASN A 535 0.28 17.92 23.33
N GLU A 536 0.73 18.11 24.58
CA GLU A 536 0.30 19.19 25.47
C GLU A 536 1.01 20.53 25.18
N ASN A 537 1.83 20.62 24.11
CA ASN A 537 2.68 21.76 23.77
C ASN A 537 3.76 22.11 24.81
N LYS A 538 4.09 21.20 25.73
CA LYS A 538 5.16 21.35 26.73
C LYS A 538 6.50 20.88 26.17
N TYR A 539 6.95 21.55 25.09
CA TYR A 539 8.07 21.07 24.28
C TYR A 539 9.40 20.98 25.02
N ALA A 540 9.69 21.91 25.95
CA ALA A 540 10.92 21.87 26.74
C ALA A 540 10.95 20.71 27.75
N GLU A 541 9.80 20.38 28.36
CA GLU A 541 9.67 19.24 29.27
C GLU A 541 9.76 17.92 28.50
N ALA A 542 9.09 17.82 27.35
CA ALA A 542 9.21 16.67 26.44
C ALA A 542 10.67 16.42 26.01
N ALA A 543 11.41 17.48 25.70
CA ALA A 543 12.83 17.38 25.37
C ALA A 543 13.65 16.82 26.55
N ALA A 544 13.38 17.27 27.78
CA ALA A 544 14.06 16.76 28.97
C ALA A 544 13.79 15.27 29.23
N ASP A 545 12.60 14.77 28.90
CA ASP A 545 12.27 13.34 29.03
C ASP A 545 12.92 12.51 27.92
N TYR A 546 12.93 12.98 26.66
CA TYR A 546 13.65 12.32 25.57
C TYR A 546 15.16 12.22 25.84
N GLU A 547 15.74 13.20 26.54
CA GLU A 547 17.16 13.22 26.89
C GLU A 547 17.55 12.14 27.92
N GLN A 548 16.59 11.66 28.72
CA GLN A 548 16.83 10.64 29.76
C GLN A 548 16.80 9.19 29.23
N ILE A 549 16.41 9.00 27.96
CA ILE A 549 16.32 7.66 27.35
C ILE A 549 17.72 7.07 27.21
N GLN A 550 17.89 5.83 27.67
CA GLN A 550 19.20 5.20 27.75
C GLN A 550 19.68 4.73 26.37
N LYS A 551 20.99 4.81 26.16
CA LYS A 551 21.64 4.28 24.96
C LYS A 551 21.47 2.76 24.89
N GLY A 552 21.37 2.24 23.68
CA GLY A 552 21.23 0.80 23.42
C GLY A 552 19.79 0.28 23.47
N THR A 553 18.81 1.09 23.90
CA THR A 553 17.40 0.71 23.78
C THR A 553 16.84 1.06 22.39
N PRO A 554 15.81 0.36 21.90
CA PRO A 554 15.16 0.67 20.62
C PRO A 554 14.63 2.10 20.51
N GLU A 555 14.31 2.74 21.62
CA GLU A 555 13.75 4.09 21.70
C GLU A 555 14.80 5.20 21.64
N TYR A 556 16.08 4.90 21.82
CA TYR A 556 17.13 5.92 21.87
C TYR A 556 17.26 6.71 20.57
N GLU A 557 17.40 6.02 19.43
CA GLU A 557 17.60 6.69 18.14
C GLU A 557 16.38 7.59 17.78
N PRO A 558 15.12 7.08 17.87
CA PRO A 558 13.94 7.93 17.70
C PRO A 558 13.87 9.10 18.69
N ALA A 559 14.29 8.90 19.94
CA ALA A 559 14.28 9.96 20.95
C ALA A 559 15.23 11.11 20.58
N GLN A 560 16.43 10.82 20.06
CA GLN A 560 17.36 11.86 19.64
C GLN A 560 16.82 12.70 18.47
N ALA A 561 16.08 12.07 17.54
CA ALA A 561 15.39 12.79 16.48
C ALA A 561 14.28 13.70 17.02
N MET A 562 13.45 13.19 17.93
CA MET A 562 12.39 13.98 18.56
C MET A 562 12.94 15.10 19.43
N LEU A 563 14.06 14.89 20.11
CA LEU A 563 14.73 15.89 20.94
C LEU A 563 15.07 17.15 20.14
N VAL A 564 15.62 17.01 18.93
CA VAL A 564 15.93 18.15 18.04
C VAL A 564 14.66 18.91 17.67
N GLN A 565 13.59 18.17 17.31
CA GLN A 565 12.31 18.75 16.97
C GLN A 565 11.67 19.48 18.16
N MET A 566 11.75 18.92 19.36
CA MET A 566 11.17 19.53 20.57
C MET A 566 11.89 20.83 20.93
N TRP A 567 13.23 20.87 20.89
CA TRP A 567 13.96 22.12 21.11
C TRP A 567 13.68 23.19 20.05
N GLN A 568 13.53 22.79 18.78
CA GLN A 568 13.12 23.69 17.71
C GLN A 568 11.74 24.30 17.97
N ARG A 569 10.76 23.49 18.39
CA ARG A 569 9.39 23.96 18.72
C ARG A 569 9.34 24.80 19.99
N ALA A 570 10.22 24.54 20.95
CA ALA A 570 10.41 25.37 22.13
C ALA A 570 11.06 26.73 21.81
N GLY A 571 11.58 26.93 20.59
CA GLY A 571 12.27 28.16 20.18
C GLY A 571 13.73 28.25 20.64
N ASP A 572 14.27 27.18 21.24
CA ASP A 572 15.67 27.11 21.70
C ASP A 572 16.56 26.48 20.61
N PHE A 573 16.82 27.25 19.55
CA PHE A 573 17.57 26.79 18.38
C PHE A 573 19.02 26.42 18.70
N ALA A 574 19.61 27.04 19.73
CA ALA A 574 20.94 26.70 20.21
C ALA A 574 20.98 25.28 20.78
N LYS A 575 20.01 24.91 21.63
CA LYS A 575 19.89 23.53 22.12
C LYS A 575 19.54 22.53 21.02
N ALA A 576 18.71 22.91 20.06
CA ALA A 576 18.41 22.06 18.90
C ALA A 576 19.69 21.70 18.12
N ARG A 577 20.55 22.70 17.83
CA ARG A 577 21.86 22.46 17.18
C ARG A 577 22.81 21.64 18.05
N ALA A 578 22.86 21.92 19.35
CA ALA A 578 23.68 21.15 20.28
C ALA A 578 23.25 19.67 20.31
N ALA A 579 21.94 19.38 20.25
CA ALA A 579 21.41 18.02 20.17
C ALA A 579 21.80 17.32 18.86
N VAL A 580 21.70 18.02 17.71
CA VAL A 580 22.17 17.50 16.40
C VAL A 580 23.66 17.13 16.49
N GLN A 581 24.50 18.04 17.00
CA GLN A 581 25.94 17.81 17.07
C GLN A 581 26.28 16.68 18.04
N ARG A 582 25.68 16.67 19.24
CA ARG A 582 25.86 15.61 20.23
C ARG A 582 25.54 14.23 19.67
N TYR A 583 24.47 14.12 18.89
CA TYR A 583 24.10 12.86 18.27
C TYR A 583 25.12 12.42 17.22
N ARG A 584 25.57 13.34 16.36
CA ARG A 584 26.62 13.08 15.36
C ARG A 584 27.95 12.70 15.98
N ASP A 585 28.32 13.34 17.08
CA ASP A 585 29.54 13.04 17.83
C ASP A 585 29.45 11.65 18.47
N TRP A 586 28.28 11.28 19.03
CA TRP A 586 28.05 9.95 19.57
C TRP A 586 28.18 8.86 18.50
N LEU A 587 27.69 9.09 17.28
CA LEU A 587 27.83 8.15 16.16
C LEU A 587 29.29 7.86 15.77
N GLN A 588 30.25 8.71 16.16
CA GLN A 588 31.68 8.48 15.95
C GLN A 588 32.33 7.63 17.07
N THR A 589 31.57 7.28 18.12
CA THR A 589 32.09 6.49 19.24
C THR A 589 31.92 4.98 19.02
N PRO A 590 32.78 4.13 19.61
CA PRO A 590 32.61 2.68 19.56
C PRO A 590 31.28 2.21 20.17
N GLU A 591 30.74 2.95 21.15
CA GLU A 591 29.45 2.66 21.79
C GLU A 591 28.27 2.73 20.79
N ALA A 592 28.40 3.51 19.72
CA ALA A 592 27.38 3.59 18.69
C ALA A 592 27.46 2.47 17.65
N ALA A 593 28.43 1.56 17.70
CA ALA A 593 28.50 0.44 16.77
C ALA A 593 27.26 -0.46 16.91
N LEU A 594 26.53 -0.67 15.81
CA LEU A 594 25.36 -1.55 15.81
C LEU A 594 25.79 -3.01 15.61
N PRO A 595 25.20 -3.96 16.35
CA PRO A 595 25.33 -5.37 16.03
C PRO A 595 24.82 -5.66 14.62
N SER A 596 25.57 -6.45 13.84
CA SER A 596 25.23 -6.76 12.43
C SER A 596 23.94 -7.55 12.25
N ASP A 597 23.48 -8.21 13.31
CA ASP A 597 22.26 -9.02 13.38
C ASP A 597 21.01 -8.22 13.77
N ARG A 598 21.14 -6.96 14.22
CA ARG A 598 20.02 -6.13 14.73
C ARG A 598 19.53 -5.12 13.68
N ARG A 599 18.91 -5.63 12.62
CA ARG A 599 18.42 -4.81 11.48
C ARG A 599 17.44 -3.70 11.91
N GLU A 600 16.60 -3.96 12.89
CA GLU A 600 15.64 -3.00 13.43
C GLU A 600 16.31 -1.76 14.03
N LEU A 601 17.47 -1.91 14.66
CA LEU A 601 18.24 -0.77 15.20
C LEU A 601 18.90 0.01 14.06
N ALA A 602 19.34 -0.65 13.00
CA ALA A 602 19.87 0.00 11.82
C ALA A 602 18.79 0.85 11.12
N ASP A 603 17.58 0.29 10.94
CA ASP A 603 16.45 1.02 10.38
C ASP A 603 16.02 2.20 11.28
N ALA A 604 15.99 2.01 12.61
CA ALA A 604 15.70 3.09 13.56
C ALA A 604 16.73 4.22 13.51
N ARG A 605 18.02 3.89 13.45
CA ARG A 605 19.12 4.87 13.28
C ARG A 605 18.97 5.65 11.98
N GLU A 606 18.73 4.95 10.89
CA GLU A 606 18.58 5.58 9.58
C GLU A 606 17.38 6.54 9.53
N ASN A 607 16.26 6.20 10.18
CA ASN A 607 15.11 7.09 10.33
C ASN A 607 15.42 8.30 11.24
N ALA A 608 16.13 8.07 12.34
CA ALA A 608 16.55 9.14 13.24
C ALA A 608 17.49 10.12 12.54
N LEU A 609 18.49 9.61 11.83
CA LEU A 609 19.41 10.37 10.99
C LEU A 609 18.66 11.17 9.92
N THR A 610 17.70 10.57 9.23
CA THR A 610 16.83 11.26 8.27
C THR A 610 16.14 12.46 8.91
N THR A 611 15.55 12.27 10.08
CA THR A 611 14.86 13.35 10.81
C THR A 611 15.84 14.43 11.27
N ILE A 612 16.99 14.04 11.82
CA ILE A 612 18.01 14.96 12.35
C ILE A 612 18.63 15.82 11.24
N ASP A 613 18.97 15.24 10.09
CA ASP A 613 19.56 15.98 8.98
C ASP A 613 18.55 16.92 8.30
N PHE A 614 17.28 16.52 8.24
CA PHE A 614 16.18 17.41 7.86
C PHE A 614 16.12 18.62 8.79
N PHE A 615 16.05 18.38 10.11
CA PHE A 615 15.94 19.47 11.08
C PHE A 615 17.19 20.35 11.12
N ALA A 616 18.39 19.80 10.92
CA ALA A 616 19.61 20.59 10.79
C ALA A 616 19.51 21.60 9.62
N SER A 617 19.06 21.13 8.45
CA SER A 617 18.86 21.98 7.27
C SER A 617 17.70 22.98 7.46
N PHE A 618 16.65 22.55 8.16
CA PHE A 618 15.50 23.40 8.50
C PHE A 618 15.90 24.55 9.43
N LEU A 619 16.76 24.30 10.43
CA LEU A 619 17.31 25.33 11.32
C LEU A 619 18.11 26.37 10.53
N ASP A 620 18.96 25.94 9.59
CA ASP A 620 19.71 26.86 8.71
C ASP A 620 18.78 27.73 7.86
N TYR A 621 17.73 27.13 7.29
CA TYR A 621 16.70 27.83 6.54
C TYR A 621 15.96 28.89 7.38
N LEU A 622 15.53 28.53 8.60
CA LEU A 622 14.80 29.43 9.48
C LEU A 622 15.62 30.67 9.86
N GLU A 623 16.90 30.49 10.14
CA GLU A 623 17.83 31.59 10.44
C GLU A 623 18.06 32.49 9.22
N ALA A 624 18.44 31.90 8.07
CA ALA A 624 18.77 32.67 6.88
C ALA A 624 17.56 33.42 6.32
N SER A 625 16.35 32.86 6.43
CA SER A 625 15.09 33.50 6.04
C SER A 625 14.62 34.59 7.01
N GLY A 626 15.31 34.78 8.14
CA GLY A 626 14.93 35.75 9.19
C GLY A 626 13.67 35.36 9.99
N THR A 627 13.18 34.13 9.84
CA THR A 627 11.94 33.66 10.50
C THR A 627 12.08 33.63 12.03
N VAL A 628 13.30 33.47 12.55
CA VAL A 628 13.59 33.28 13.98
C VAL A 628 14.25 34.50 14.64
N GLY A 629 13.88 35.72 14.22
CA GLY A 629 14.29 36.96 14.90
C GLY A 629 15.58 37.60 14.38
N GLY A 630 16.00 37.27 13.15
CA GLY A 630 17.16 37.87 12.47
C GLY A 630 16.78 38.66 11.22
N LYS A 631 17.74 39.40 10.64
CA LYS A 631 17.59 39.93 9.28
C LYS A 631 17.76 38.78 8.28
N LYS A 632 17.00 38.83 7.19
CA LYS A 632 17.22 37.93 6.04
C LYS A 632 18.67 38.03 5.58
N ASP A 633 19.28 36.87 5.35
CA ASP A 633 20.65 36.74 4.86
C ASP A 633 20.69 35.90 3.58
N PRO A 634 20.47 36.52 2.40
CA PRO A 634 20.50 35.84 1.12
C PRO A 634 21.85 35.20 0.78
N THR A 635 22.95 35.62 1.42
CA THR A 635 24.29 35.09 1.12
C THR A 635 24.44 33.62 1.53
N ARG A 636 23.58 33.13 2.44
CA ARG A 636 23.55 31.72 2.89
C ARG A 636 22.66 30.83 2.02
N TYR A 637 21.83 31.38 1.15
CA TYR A 637 20.76 30.62 0.48
C TYR A 637 21.29 29.51 -0.43
N GLU A 638 22.35 29.76 -1.20
CA GLU A 638 22.90 28.75 -2.12
C GLU A 638 23.46 27.54 -1.37
N ALA A 639 24.16 27.77 -0.25
CA ALA A 639 24.67 26.69 0.60
C ALA A 639 23.53 25.86 1.22
N ILE A 640 22.46 26.52 1.67
CA ILE A 640 21.28 25.84 2.23
C ILE A 640 20.56 25.02 1.15
N ILE A 641 20.38 25.58 -0.06
CA ILE A 641 19.81 24.85 -1.20
C ILE A 641 20.64 23.61 -1.52
N ALA A 642 21.96 23.71 -1.51
CA ALA A 642 22.84 22.55 -1.74
C ALA A 642 22.63 21.47 -0.66
N ASN A 643 22.57 21.84 0.62
CA ASN A 643 22.34 20.90 1.71
C ASN A 643 20.95 20.23 1.63
N LEU A 644 19.91 20.99 1.31
CA LEU A 644 18.56 20.47 1.10
C LEU A 644 18.50 19.49 -0.07
N LYS A 645 19.23 19.75 -1.16
CA LYS A 645 19.33 18.82 -2.29
C LYS A 645 20.05 17.53 -1.92
N VAL A 646 21.17 17.62 -1.18
CA VAL A 646 21.86 16.43 -0.65
C VAL A 646 20.91 15.58 0.20
N PHE A 647 20.08 16.21 1.03
CA PHE A 647 19.04 15.51 1.79
C PHE A 647 18.00 14.85 0.88
N ILE A 648 17.47 15.57 -0.12
CA ILE A 648 16.49 15.05 -1.08
C ILE A 648 17.04 13.82 -1.81
N ASP A 649 18.25 13.91 -2.34
CA ASP A 649 18.87 12.86 -3.16
C ASP A 649 19.28 11.64 -2.33
N GLY A 650 19.75 11.85 -1.09
CA GLY A 650 20.21 10.78 -0.22
C GLY A 650 19.11 10.11 0.62
N ARG A 651 18.23 10.91 1.24
CA ARG A 651 17.28 10.44 2.26
C ARG A 651 15.82 10.78 1.97
N GLY A 652 15.53 11.63 0.99
CA GLY A 652 14.18 12.02 0.62
C GLY A 652 13.28 10.86 0.16
N MET A 653 13.86 9.75 -0.31
CA MET A 653 13.12 8.55 -0.69
C MET A 653 12.48 7.82 0.50
N ARG A 654 13.03 7.96 1.72
CA ARG A 654 12.48 7.32 2.92
C ARG A 654 11.28 8.06 3.50
N ASP A 655 11.30 9.38 3.44
CA ASP A 655 10.19 10.21 3.91
C ASP A 655 9.81 11.27 2.87
N LYS A 656 8.79 10.95 2.07
CA LYS A 656 8.26 11.83 1.02
C LYS A 656 7.72 13.15 1.60
N SER A 657 7.25 13.16 2.84
CA SER A 657 6.72 14.36 3.48
C SER A 657 7.84 15.34 3.82
N LEU A 658 8.97 14.85 4.32
CA LEU A 658 10.17 15.65 4.56
C LEU A 658 10.82 16.10 3.26
N ALA A 659 10.85 15.24 2.24
CA ALA A 659 11.32 15.60 0.90
C ALA A 659 10.49 16.76 0.30
N ALA A 660 9.16 16.70 0.41
CA ALA A 660 8.27 17.77 -0.05
C ALA A 660 8.54 19.10 0.69
N ARG A 661 8.80 19.05 2.00
CA ARG A 661 9.22 20.24 2.77
C ARG A 661 10.57 20.80 2.33
N CYS A 662 11.53 19.94 1.99
CA CYS A 662 12.82 20.37 1.45
C CYS A 662 12.69 21.04 0.09
N TRP A 663 11.82 20.52 -0.78
CA TRP A 663 11.50 21.15 -2.06
C TRP A 663 10.79 22.49 -1.87
N ASP A 664 9.87 22.62 -0.91
CA ASP A 664 9.25 23.90 -0.58
C ASP A 664 10.26 24.94 -0.12
N MET A 665 11.14 24.60 0.83
CA MET A 665 12.21 25.49 1.27
C MET A 665 13.13 25.88 0.11
N THR A 666 13.55 24.90 -0.70
CA THR A 666 14.41 25.13 -1.87
C THR A 666 13.76 26.11 -2.85
N ALA A 667 12.49 25.89 -3.19
CA ALA A 667 11.75 26.74 -4.12
C ALA A 667 11.54 28.17 -3.57
N ARG A 668 11.28 28.32 -2.27
CA ARG A 668 11.19 29.65 -1.62
C ARG A 668 12.50 30.41 -1.70
N LEU A 669 13.61 29.76 -1.34
CA LEU A 669 14.94 30.39 -1.43
C LEU A 669 15.29 30.75 -2.88
N GLN A 670 14.98 29.90 -3.85
CA GLN A 670 15.19 30.19 -5.27
C GLN A 670 14.31 31.36 -5.76
N ALA A 671 13.07 31.47 -5.29
CA ALA A 671 12.20 32.59 -5.61
C ALA A 671 12.78 33.92 -5.06
N GLU A 672 13.31 33.91 -3.83
CA GLU A 672 13.96 35.09 -3.24
C GLU A 672 15.27 35.47 -3.95
N LEU A 673 16.00 34.50 -4.52
CA LEU A 673 17.18 34.74 -5.37
C LEU A 673 16.82 35.20 -6.80
N GLY A 674 15.52 35.31 -7.13
CA GLY A 674 15.06 35.62 -8.49
C GLY A 674 15.26 34.47 -9.50
N GLN A 675 15.57 33.26 -9.04
CA GLN A 675 15.72 32.05 -9.86
C GLN A 675 14.35 31.40 -10.14
N LEU A 676 13.42 32.19 -10.70
CA LEU A 676 11.99 31.86 -10.75
C LEU A 676 11.67 30.55 -11.49
N ALA A 677 12.37 30.24 -12.58
CA ALA A 677 12.18 28.98 -13.31
C ALA A 677 12.46 27.74 -12.45
N LYS A 678 13.48 27.80 -11.59
CA LYS A 678 13.79 26.70 -10.65
C LYS A 678 12.77 26.64 -9.51
N ALA A 679 12.30 27.80 -9.05
CA ALA A 679 11.26 27.86 -8.03
C ALA A 679 9.93 27.25 -8.53
N GLU A 680 9.55 27.50 -9.79
CA GLU A 680 8.41 26.84 -10.43
C GLU A 680 8.60 25.33 -10.56
N GLU A 681 9.79 24.87 -10.95
CA GLU A 681 10.13 23.45 -11.00
C GLU A 681 9.96 22.79 -9.64
N GLY A 682 10.52 23.39 -8.58
CA GLY A 682 10.35 22.92 -7.21
C GLY A 682 8.89 22.87 -6.78
N TYR A 683 8.09 23.88 -7.14
CA TYR A 683 6.64 23.87 -6.90
C TYR A 683 5.92 22.71 -7.62
N ARG A 684 6.21 22.48 -8.90
CA ARG A 684 5.64 21.35 -9.66
C ARG A 684 6.04 20.01 -9.04
N THR A 685 7.29 19.90 -8.56
CA THR A 685 7.77 18.70 -7.86
C THR A 685 7.00 18.47 -6.57
N VAL A 686 6.85 19.48 -5.69
CA VAL A 686 6.03 19.34 -4.45
C VAL A 686 4.61 18.91 -4.79
N ARG A 687 3.99 19.54 -5.78
CA ARG A 687 2.63 19.18 -6.22
C ARG A 687 2.54 17.74 -6.73
N SER A 688 3.55 17.25 -7.44
CA SER A 688 3.58 15.87 -7.94
C SER A 688 3.74 14.83 -6.84
N LEU A 689 4.45 15.19 -5.75
CA LEU A 689 4.68 14.32 -4.60
C LEU A 689 3.44 14.19 -3.71
N ASP A 690 2.75 15.32 -3.46
CA ASP A 690 1.52 15.37 -2.65
C ASP A 690 0.62 16.54 -3.11
N PRO A 691 -0.31 16.29 -4.07
CA PRO A 691 -1.19 17.33 -4.62
C PRO A 691 -2.09 18.00 -3.59
N ASN A 692 -2.41 17.30 -2.50
CA ASN A 692 -3.34 17.77 -1.46
C ASN A 692 -2.59 18.42 -0.27
N SER A 693 -1.26 18.52 -0.34
CA SER A 693 -0.48 19.11 0.74
C SER A 693 -0.86 20.57 0.97
N PRO A 694 -1.02 21.02 2.23
CA PRO A 694 -1.20 22.45 2.53
C PRO A 694 0.01 23.31 2.12
N ILE A 695 1.15 22.68 1.84
CA ILE A 695 2.37 23.33 1.35
C ILE A 695 2.18 23.85 -0.08
N VAL A 696 1.50 23.11 -0.95
CA VAL A 696 1.32 23.45 -2.38
C VAL A 696 0.73 24.86 -2.58
N PRO A 697 -0.43 25.23 -1.97
CA PRO A 697 -0.99 26.56 -2.14
C PRO A 697 -0.12 27.67 -1.53
N ALA A 698 0.51 27.41 -0.37
CA ALA A 698 1.41 28.37 0.27
C ALA A 698 2.68 28.62 -0.56
N LEU A 699 3.20 27.59 -1.22
CA LEU A 699 4.36 27.69 -2.11
C LEU A 699 4.01 28.37 -3.42
N ALA A 700 2.88 28.00 -4.05
CA ALA A 700 2.39 28.65 -5.25
C ALA A 700 2.22 30.16 -5.04
N THR A 701 1.70 30.56 -3.88
CA THR A 701 1.57 31.98 -3.49
C THR A 701 2.93 32.67 -3.41
N ALA A 702 3.95 32.03 -2.80
CA ALA A 702 5.29 32.60 -2.69
C ALA A 702 5.98 32.76 -4.05
N VAL A 703 5.90 31.73 -4.90
CA VAL A 703 6.46 31.76 -6.26
C VAL A 703 5.75 32.80 -7.11
N PHE A 704 4.40 32.83 -7.09
CA PHE A 704 3.61 33.83 -7.80
C PHE A 704 3.95 35.26 -7.34
N LYS A 705 4.07 35.50 -6.03
CA LYS A 705 4.46 36.80 -5.49
C LYS A 705 5.81 37.25 -6.07
N ALA A 706 6.79 36.35 -6.19
CA ALA A 706 8.08 36.69 -6.77
C ALA A 706 7.98 37.07 -8.26
N HIS A 707 7.17 36.38 -9.06
CA HIS A 707 6.86 36.81 -10.44
C HIS A 707 6.16 38.17 -10.46
N TYR A 708 5.20 38.40 -9.58
CA TYR A 708 4.45 39.64 -9.53
C TYR A 708 5.32 40.84 -9.11
N ASP A 709 6.20 40.65 -8.13
CA ASP A 709 7.18 41.65 -7.70
C ASP A 709 8.13 42.00 -8.86
N GLN A 710 8.55 41.02 -9.68
CA GLN A 710 9.31 41.27 -10.90
C GLN A 710 8.53 42.10 -11.91
N VAL A 711 7.24 41.80 -12.13
CA VAL A 711 6.36 42.62 -12.99
C VAL A 711 6.28 44.05 -12.46
N LYS A 712 6.10 44.24 -11.15
CA LYS A 712 6.01 45.57 -10.51
C LYS A 712 7.29 46.38 -10.63
N ALA A 713 8.45 45.74 -10.44
CA ALA A 713 9.73 46.39 -10.64
C ALA A 713 9.89 46.92 -12.07
N ILE A 714 9.50 46.13 -13.07
CA ILE A 714 9.57 46.55 -14.48
C ILE A 714 8.48 47.59 -14.82
N GLU A 715 7.29 47.51 -14.23
CA GLU A 715 6.26 48.57 -14.35
C GLU A 715 6.79 49.92 -13.81
N THR A 716 7.53 49.89 -12.70
CA THR A 716 8.16 51.09 -12.13
C THR A 716 9.27 51.64 -13.03
N GLU A 717 10.09 50.75 -13.61
CA GLU A 717 11.09 51.11 -14.64
C GLU A 717 10.42 51.80 -15.84
N MET A 718 9.30 51.25 -16.32
CA MET A 718 8.51 51.80 -17.43
C MET A 718 7.91 53.18 -17.09
N GLU A 719 7.34 53.35 -15.91
CA GLU A 719 6.78 54.64 -15.46
C GLU A 719 7.86 55.72 -15.35
N ALA A 720 9.06 55.36 -14.92
CA ALA A 720 10.21 56.27 -14.92
C ALA A 720 10.59 56.71 -16.35
N LEU A 721 10.50 55.83 -17.35
CA LEU A 721 10.70 56.17 -18.77
C LEU A 721 9.64 57.16 -19.28
N VAL A 722 8.37 56.92 -18.95
CA VAL A 722 7.25 57.81 -19.32
C VAL A 722 7.43 59.19 -18.70
N THR A 723 7.72 59.25 -17.40
CA THR A 723 7.89 60.49 -16.65
C THR A 723 9.02 61.35 -17.22
N ARG A 724 10.13 60.73 -17.66
CA ARG A 724 11.27 61.44 -18.25
C ARG A 724 11.17 61.65 -19.77
N LYS A 725 10.06 61.24 -20.41
CA LYS A 725 9.84 61.34 -21.86
C LYS A 725 10.98 60.73 -22.69
N ALA A 726 11.41 59.52 -22.34
CA ALA A 726 12.49 58.82 -23.05
C ALA A 726 12.15 58.59 -24.55
N PRO A 727 13.15 58.42 -25.44
CA PRO A 727 12.91 58.04 -26.83
C PRO A 727 12.40 56.59 -26.96
N GLU A 728 11.65 56.29 -28.03
CA GLU A 728 11.03 54.97 -28.28
C GLU A 728 12.02 53.79 -28.24
N ALA A 729 13.27 54.03 -28.64
CA ALA A 729 14.34 53.03 -28.60
C ALA A 729 14.64 52.51 -27.18
N GLU A 730 14.39 53.31 -26.15
CA GLU A 730 14.55 52.90 -24.74
C GLU A 730 13.30 52.18 -24.18
N PHE A 731 12.12 52.46 -24.74
CA PHE A 731 10.87 51.81 -24.34
C PHE A 731 10.79 50.35 -24.81
N ALA A 732 11.18 50.08 -26.06
CA ALA A 732 10.99 48.77 -26.67
C ALA A 732 11.66 47.60 -25.91
N PRO A 733 12.88 47.72 -25.35
CA PRO A 733 13.48 46.68 -24.52
C PRO A 733 12.73 46.45 -23.20
N VAL A 734 12.32 47.52 -22.50
CA VAL A 734 11.60 47.42 -21.22
C VAL A 734 10.21 46.85 -21.42
N GLN A 735 9.50 47.24 -22.49
CA GLN A 735 8.20 46.70 -22.86
C GLN A 735 8.28 45.19 -23.13
N ARG A 736 9.29 44.73 -23.90
CA ARG A 736 9.49 43.29 -24.15
C ARG A 736 9.77 42.51 -22.86
N ARG A 737 10.58 43.07 -21.95
CA ARG A 737 10.83 42.47 -20.63
C ARG A 737 9.54 42.41 -19.79
N LEU A 738 8.73 43.47 -19.81
CA LEU A 738 7.46 43.53 -19.09
C LEU A 738 6.45 42.51 -19.61
N GLU A 739 6.31 42.39 -20.93
CA GLU A 739 5.44 41.39 -21.56
C GLU A 739 5.89 39.96 -21.24
N ALA A 740 7.19 39.68 -21.29
CA ALA A 740 7.75 38.39 -20.91
C ALA A 740 7.48 38.06 -19.43
N ALA A 741 7.72 39.02 -18.52
CA ALA A 741 7.45 38.85 -17.09
C ALA A 741 5.95 38.63 -16.80
N ARG A 742 5.07 39.38 -17.48
CA ARG A 742 3.61 39.19 -17.39
C ARG A 742 3.18 37.81 -17.89
N ARG A 743 3.73 37.33 -19.01
CA ARG A 743 3.43 35.98 -19.54
C ARG A 743 3.87 34.89 -18.57
N ALA A 744 5.05 35.02 -17.97
CA ALA A 744 5.54 34.07 -16.97
C ALA A 744 4.62 34.06 -15.73
N ALA A 745 4.28 35.25 -15.19
CA ALA A 745 3.35 35.36 -14.07
C ALA A 745 1.97 34.75 -14.40
N LEU A 746 1.43 35.02 -15.59
CA LEU A 746 0.16 34.47 -16.03
C LEU A 746 0.20 32.95 -16.17
N ALA A 747 1.27 32.40 -16.76
CA ALA A 747 1.46 30.96 -16.89
C ALA A 747 1.46 30.26 -15.53
N MET A 748 2.13 30.84 -14.53
CA MET A 748 2.10 30.34 -13.15
C MET A 748 0.69 30.37 -12.55
N VAL A 749 -0.07 31.47 -12.74
CA VAL A 749 -1.47 31.55 -12.27
C VAL A 749 -2.34 30.50 -12.95
N VAL A 750 -2.20 30.30 -14.26
CA VAL A 750 -2.95 29.29 -15.00
C VAL A 750 -2.65 27.89 -14.48
N ASP A 751 -1.38 27.54 -14.32
CA ASP A 751 -0.99 26.23 -13.81
C ASP A 751 -1.48 26.01 -12.36
N TYR A 752 -1.40 27.03 -11.50
CA TYR A 752 -1.96 26.95 -10.15
C TYR A 752 -3.49 26.84 -10.16
N ALA A 753 -4.17 27.65 -10.96
CA ALA A 753 -5.62 27.62 -11.07
C ALA A 753 -6.13 26.28 -11.62
N THR A 754 -5.45 25.67 -12.57
CA THR A 754 -5.84 24.36 -13.12
C THR A 754 -5.70 23.25 -12.08
N ASN A 755 -4.64 23.27 -11.28
CA ASN A 755 -4.28 22.13 -10.43
C ASN A 755 -4.63 22.29 -8.95
N SER A 756 -5.06 23.48 -8.51
CA SER A 756 -5.52 23.71 -7.14
C SER A 756 -7.04 23.54 -7.02
N ALA A 757 -7.46 22.79 -6.01
CA ALA A 757 -8.87 22.66 -5.62
C ALA A 757 -9.41 23.95 -4.98
N SER A 758 -8.54 24.78 -4.40
CA SER A 758 -8.93 26.03 -3.72
C SER A 758 -7.90 27.13 -3.98
N PRO A 759 -7.78 27.62 -5.24
CA PRO A 759 -6.87 28.71 -5.57
C PRO A 759 -7.27 30.00 -4.85
N ALA A 760 -6.28 30.76 -4.37
CA ALA A 760 -6.53 32.01 -3.65
C ALA A 760 -7.12 33.09 -4.57
N TYR A 761 -8.12 33.82 -4.07
CA TYR A 761 -8.81 34.89 -4.81
C TYR A 761 -7.83 35.92 -5.39
N ASP A 762 -6.89 36.44 -4.58
CA ASP A 762 -5.97 37.49 -5.01
C ASP A 762 -5.06 37.06 -6.16
N ILE A 763 -4.68 35.77 -6.22
CA ILE A 763 -3.86 35.21 -7.30
C ILE A 763 -4.68 35.14 -8.60
N LEU A 764 -5.91 34.64 -8.53
CA LEU A 764 -6.78 34.56 -9.70
C LEU A 764 -7.14 35.95 -10.22
N TYR A 765 -7.51 36.88 -9.34
CA TYR A 765 -7.78 38.27 -9.69
C TYR A 765 -6.58 38.91 -10.38
N THR A 766 -5.39 38.75 -9.83
CA THR A 766 -4.17 39.30 -10.43
C THR A 766 -3.88 38.65 -11.78
N GLY A 767 -4.11 37.34 -11.92
CA GLY A 767 -4.02 36.64 -13.22
C GLY A 767 -4.99 37.17 -14.26
N VAL A 768 -6.25 37.43 -13.90
CA VAL A 768 -7.25 38.08 -14.77
C VAL A 768 -6.76 39.46 -15.22
N SER A 769 -6.24 40.28 -14.29
CA SER A 769 -5.70 41.60 -14.61
C SER A 769 -4.47 41.55 -15.54
N ILE A 770 -3.53 40.62 -15.27
CA ILE A 770 -2.35 40.42 -16.13
C ILE A 770 -2.76 39.93 -17.52
N GLY A 771 -3.68 38.98 -17.60
CA GLY A 771 -4.22 38.46 -18.86
C GLY A 771 -4.88 39.56 -19.70
N ALA A 772 -5.65 40.45 -19.07
CA ALA A 772 -6.27 41.58 -19.74
C ALA A 772 -5.22 42.56 -20.29
N LYS A 773 -4.16 42.86 -19.52
CA LYS A 773 -3.03 43.67 -19.97
C LYS A 773 -2.23 43.04 -21.11
N LEU A 774 -2.27 41.72 -21.26
CA LEU A 774 -1.65 40.97 -22.36
C LEU A 774 -2.59 40.74 -23.55
N ALA A 775 -3.87 41.12 -23.42
CA ALA A 775 -4.94 40.78 -24.36
C ALA A 775 -5.10 39.26 -24.60
N ASP A 776 -4.75 38.41 -23.63
CA ASP A 776 -5.01 36.96 -23.66
C ASP A 776 -6.44 36.67 -23.18
N TRP A 777 -7.41 37.06 -24.01
CA TRP A 777 -8.83 37.01 -23.68
C TRP A 777 -9.35 35.60 -23.32
N PRO A 778 -8.94 34.52 -24.00
CA PRO A 778 -9.33 33.16 -23.60
C PRO A 778 -8.89 32.83 -22.16
N THR A 779 -7.66 33.22 -21.77
CA THR A 779 -7.18 33.01 -20.41
C THR A 779 -7.91 33.88 -19.40
N VAL A 780 -8.20 35.15 -19.73
CA VAL A 780 -8.99 36.07 -18.88
C VAL A 780 -10.37 35.49 -18.58
N GLU A 781 -11.09 35.02 -19.61
CA GLU A 781 -12.40 34.40 -19.43
C GLU A 781 -12.30 33.14 -18.55
N ARG A 782 -11.35 32.25 -18.85
CA ARG A 782 -11.17 31.00 -18.10
C ARG A 782 -10.90 31.25 -16.61
N LEU A 783 -9.93 32.11 -16.28
CA LEU A 783 -9.59 32.43 -14.90
C LEU A 783 -10.73 33.20 -14.21
N GLY A 784 -11.36 34.13 -14.91
CA GLY A 784 -12.45 34.93 -14.36
C GLY A 784 -13.69 34.09 -14.06
N ARG A 785 -14.10 33.18 -14.95
CA ARG A 785 -15.20 32.24 -14.68
C ARG A 785 -14.91 31.36 -13.46
N LYS A 786 -13.71 30.80 -13.36
CA LYS A 786 -13.30 30.03 -12.17
C LYS A 786 -13.32 30.89 -10.90
N THR A 787 -12.97 32.16 -10.99
CA THR A 787 -13.05 33.11 -9.86
C THR A 787 -14.51 33.36 -9.45
N ILE A 788 -15.40 33.57 -10.42
CA ILE A 788 -16.84 33.77 -10.17
C ILE A 788 -17.45 32.52 -9.52
N GLU A 789 -17.14 31.34 -10.05
CA GLU A 789 -17.60 30.06 -9.50
C GLU A 789 -17.20 29.87 -8.04
N LEU A 790 -15.94 30.11 -7.70
CA LEU A 790 -15.43 29.88 -6.34
C LEU A 790 -15.81 30.99 -5.35
N PHE A 791 -15.86 32.24 -5.79
CA PHE A 791 -15.88 33.42 -4.92
C PHE A 791 -17.09 34.35 -5.12
N GLY A 792 -17.91 34.12 -6.15
CA GLY A 792 -19.02 34.99 -6.53
C GLY A 792 -20.19 35.00 -5.54
N GLU A 793 -20.41 33.90 -4.82
CA GLU A 793 -21.47 33.81 -3.80
C GLU A 793 -20.97 33.99 -2.36
N GLN A 794 -19.65 34.12 -2.16
CA GLN A 794 -19.09 34.30 -0.83
C GLN A 794 -19.21 35.76 -0.40
N ALA A 795 -19.84 36.03 0.76
CA ALA A 795 -20.09 37.39 1.24
C ALA A 795 -18.83 38.27 1.33
N ALA A 796 -17.67 37.69 1.68
CA ALA A 796 -16.40 38.42 1.81
C ALA A 796 -15.77 38.86 0.48
N THR A 797 -16.13 38.22 -0.64
CA THR A 797 -15.50 38.44 -1.95
C THR A 797 -16.47 38.79 -3.07
N LYS A 798 -17.78 38.59 -2.88
CA LYS A 798 -18.83 38.84 -3.88
C LYS A 798 -18.72 40.23 -4.50
N GLU A 799 -18.69 41.27 -3.68
CA GLU A 799 -18.57 42.64 -4.15
C GLU A 799 -17.27 42.84 -4.95
N LYS A 800 -16.15 42.25 -4.52
CA LYS A 800 -14.88 42.35 -5.25
C LYS A 800 -14.92 41.61 -6.59
N VAL A 801 -15.59 40.47 -6.68
CA VAL A 801 -15.80 39.73 -7.94
C VAL A 801 -16.64 40.56 -8.90
N GLU A 802 -17.75 41.11 -8.43
CA GLU A 802 -18.64 41.97 -9.22
C GLU A 802 -17.93 43.25 -9.68
N MET A 803 -17.09 43.83 -8.80
CA MET A 803 -16.37 45.07 -9.03
C MET A 803 -15.20 44.93 -10.00
N TRP A 804 -14.45 43.83 -9.92
CA TRP A 804 -13.14 43.73 -10.57
C TRP A 804 -12.98 42.55 -11.54
N ILE A 805 -13.77 41.48 -11.39
CA ILE A 805 -13.69 40.30 -12.25
C ILE A 805 -14.69 40.40 -13.40
N LEU A 806 -15.97 40.67 -13.10
CA LEU A 806 -17.03 40.73 -14.11
C LEU A 806 -16.73 41.70 -15.26
N PRO A 807 -16.18 42.91 -15.03
CA PRO A 807 -15.82 43.80 -16.14
C PRO A 807 -14.78 43.20 -17.09
N ASN A 808 -13.74 42.57 -16.55
CA ASN A 808 -12.67 41.95 -17.35
C ASN A 808 -13.17 40.72 -18.11
N VAL A 809 -14.03 39.90 -17.48
CA VAL A 809 -14.66 38.75 -18.13
C VAL A 809 -15.60 39.20 -19.24
N GLY A 810 -16.42 40.23 -18.99
CA GLY A 810 -17.31 40.79 -19.99
C GLY A 810 -16.56 41.37 -21.19
N GLU A 811 -15.45 42.09 -20.97
CA GLU A 811 -14.58 42.51 -22.07
C GLU A 811 -13.98 41.31 -22.81
N ALA A 812 -13.45 40.31 -22.09
CA ALA A 812 -12.90 39.11 -22.72
C ALA A 812 -13.92 38.37 -23.58
N MET A 813 -15.18 38.28 -23.15
CA MET A 813 -16.28 37.72 -23.92
C MET A 813 -16.60 38.55 -25.16
N MET A 814 -16.61 39.89 -25.03
CA MET A 814 -16.81 40.81 -26.15
C MET A 814 -15.72 40.62 -27.22
N ARG A 815 -14.46 40.51 -26.81
CA ARG A 815 -13.31 40.28 -27.72
C ARG A 815 -13.34 38.91 -28.39
N GLN A 816 -13.99 37.93 -27.77
CA GLN A 816 -14.24 36.60 -28.32
C GLN A 816 -15.59 36.48 -29.06
N ARG A 817 -16.27 37.60 -29.33
CA ARG A 817 -17.57 37.67 -30.03
C ARG A 817 -18.74 36.97 -29.31
N LYS A 818 -18.64 36.77 -28.00
CA LYS A 818 -19.71 36.23 -27.13
C LYS A 818 -20.59 37.38 -26.58
N PHE A 819 -21.16 38.19 -27.48
CA PHE A 819 -21.75 39.49 -27.13
C PHE A 819 -22.93 39.44 -26.15
N ARG A 820 -23.80 38.43 -26.27
CA ARG A 820 -24.95 38.27 -25.37
C ARG A 820 -24.50 38.03 -23.92
N GLU A 821 -23.57 37.09 -23.73
CA GLU A 821 -22.99 36.78 -22.43
C GLU A 821 -22.19 37.97 -21.87
N ALA A 822 -21.47 38.69 -22.73
CA ALA A 822 -20.76 39.90 -22.34
C ALA A 822 -21.72 40.96 -21.77
N VAL A 823 -22.84 41.24 -22.45
CA VAL A 823 -23.83 42.21 -21.98
C VAL A 823 -24.44 41.81 -20.64
N GLU A 824 -24.73 40.53 -20.43
CA GLU A 824 -25.25 40.01 -19.16
C GLU A 824 -24.26 40.22 -18.00
N MET A 825 -23.00 39.82 -18.21
CA MET A 825 -21.93 39.97 -17.22
C MET A 825 -21.66 41.44 -16.88
N LEU A 826 -21.54 42.29 -17.89
CA LEU A 826 -21.27 43.71 -17.72
C LEU A 826 -22.46 44.46 -17.07
N SER A 827 -23.70 44.08 -17.39
CA SER A 827 -24.90 44.69 -16.78
C SER A 827 -25.00 44.34 -15.29
N THR A 828 -24.57 43.14 -14.92
CA THR A 828 -24.48 42.72 -13.52
C THR A 828 -23.44 43.54 -12.77
N ALA A 829 -22.24 43.71 -13.35
CA ALA A 829 -21.21 44.57 -12.78
C ALA A 829 -21.65 46.04 -12.64
N GLU A 830 -22.48 46.53 -13.55
CA GLU A 830 -22.94 47.93 -13.55
C GLU A 830 -23.95 48.20 -12.44
N LYS A 831 -24.83 47.25 -12.13
CA LYS A 831 -25.76 47.39 -11.00
C LYS A 831 -25.02 47.65 -9.68
N VAL A 832 -23.83 47.06 -9.54
CA VAL A 832 -22.95 47.25 -8.38
C VAL A 832 -22.15 48.55 -8.47
N ARG A 833 -21.75 48.96 -9.69
CA ARG A 833 -21.05 50.22 -9.94
C ARG A 833 -21.71 51.08 -11.02
N PRO A 834 -22.81 51.77 -10.70
CA PRO A 834 -23.54 52.59 -11.68
C PRO A 834 -22.75 53.81 -12.17
N ASP A 835 -21.67 54.20 -11.47
CA ASP A 835 -20.80 55.32 -11.86
C ASP A 835 -19.51 54.87 -12.58
N ASN A 836 -19.37 53.59 -12.92
CA ASN A 836 -18.21 53.10 -13.66
C ASN A 836 -18.36 53.36 -15.17
N TYR A 837 -17.83 54.50 -15.64
CA TYR A 837 -17.95 54.92 -17.03
C TYR A 837 -17.28 53.99 -18.06
N PRO A 838 -16.06 53.45 -17.81
CA PRO A 838 -15.50 52.41 -18.68
C PRO A 838 -16.44 51.23 -18.91
N LEU A 839 -17.16 50.79 -17.87
CA LEU A 839 -18.13 49.70 -17.96
C LEU A 839 -19.33 50.07 -18.85
N LYS A 840 -19.83 51.30 -18.73
CA LYS A 840 -20.93 51.81 -19.59
C LYS A 840 -20.52 51.90 -21.06
N ARG A 841 -19.28 52.30 -21.32
CA ARG A 841 -18.68 52.26 -22.66
C ARG A 841 -18.69 50.83 -23.19
N LEU A 842 -18.13 49.86 -22.45
CA LEU A 842 -18.10 48.46 -22.88
C LEU A 842 -19.51 47.89 -23.14
N LEU A 843 -20.49 48.20 -22.29
CA LEU A 843 -21.89 47.79 -22.50
C LEU A 843 -22.47 48.33 -23.80
N SER A 844 -22.26 49.63 -24.06
CA SER A 844 -22.76 50.26 -25.28
C SER A 844 -22.10 49.68 -26.53
N LEU A 845 -20.80 49.40 -26.48
CA LEU A 845 -20.07 48.77 -27.59
C LEU A 845 -20.48 47.30 -27.79
N ALA A 846 -20.74 46.55 -26.73
CA ALA A 846 -21.26 45.19 -26.81
C ALA A 846 -22.70 45.13 -27.36
N GLN A 847 -23.49 46.21 -27.22
CA GLN A 847 -24.85 46.31 -27.78
C GLN A 847 -24.83 46.78 -29.24
N GLY A 848 -24.16 47.90 -29.52
CA GLY A 848 -24.23 48.60 -30.81
C GLY A 848 -23.05 48.37 -31.77
N GLY A 849 -21.99 47.71 -31.30
CA GLY A 849 -20.78 47.38 -32.04
C GLY A 849 -19.74 48.51 -32.16
N TRP A 850 -18.58 48.18 -32.75
CA TRP A 850 -17.44 49.10 -32.86
C TRP A 850 -16.61 48.84 -34.13
N PHE A 851 -15.56 49.64 -34.33
CA PHE A 851 -14.63 49.53 -35.46
C PHE A 851 -13.19 49.39 -34.97
N TYR A 852 -12.39 48.63 -35.70
CA TYR A 852 -10.95 48.50 -35.45
C TYR A 852 -10.22 48.26 -36.78
N PHE A 853 -8.89 48.41 -36.78
CA PHE A 853 -8.08 48.03 -37.92
C PHE A 853 -7.58 46.60 -37.77
N ASP A 854 -7.66 45.87 -38.87
CA ASP A 854 -6.91 44.64 -39.05
C ASP A 854 -5.41 44.94 -38.88
N PRO A 855 -4.72 44.33 -37.90
CA PRO A 855 -3.31 44.58 -37.65
C PRO A 855 -2.40 44.20 -38.83
N GLN A 856 -2.82 43.28 -39.69
CA GLN A 856 -2.04 42.78 -40.83
C GLN A 856 -2.31 43.59 -42.09
N THR A 857 -3.58 43.83 -42.40
CA THR A 857 -3.95 44.47 -43.67
C THR A 857 -4.09 45.99 -43.53
N GLY A 858 -4.19 46.50 -42.29
CA GLY A 858 -4.52 47.91 -42.03
C GLY A 858 -5.93 48.29 -42.48
N ASN A 859 -6.73 47.31 -42.95
CA ASN A 859 -8.08 47.54 -43.39
C ASN A 859 -8.99 47.71 -42.19
N PRO A 860 -10.01 48.56 -42.29
CA PRO A 860 -10.98 48.68 -41.23
C PRO A 860 -11.96 47.52 -41.22
N LEU A 861 -12.26 47.04 -40.03
CA LEU A 861 -13.24 46.01 -39.76
C LEU A 861 -14.35 46.58 -38.87
N GLU A 862 -15.60 46.33 -39.27
CA GLU A 862 -16.80 46.62 -38.48
C GLU A 862 -17.16 45.36 -37.68
N GLU A 863 -17.31 45.49 -36.37
CA GLU A 863 -17.82 44.42 -35.51
C GLU A 863 -19.29 44.74 -35.14
N PRO A 864 -20.26 43.95 -35.61
CA PRO A 864 -21.67 44.27 -35.42
C PRO A 864 -22.16 44.16 -33.97
N ALA A 865 -21.47 43.38 -33.13
CA ALA A 865 -21.89 43.02 -31.77
C ALA A 865 -23.31 42.43 -31.73
N LEU A 866 -24.22 42.90 -30.87
CA LEU A 866 -25.65 42.49 -30.89
C LEU A 866 -26.49 43.20 -31.97
N ASP A 867 -25.89 44.13 -32.71
CA ASP A 867 -26.53 44.93 -33.74
C ASP A 867 -27.80 45.68 -33.28
N ASP A 868 -27.74 46.21 -32.05
CA ASP A 868 -28.77 47.08 -31.47
C ASP A 868 -28.26 48.53 -31.26
N PRO A 869 -27.92 49.26 -32.36
CA PRO A 869 -27.15 50.49 -32.27
C PRO A 869 -27.95 51.71 -31.75
N ALA A 870 -29.28 51.72 -31.83
CA ALA A 870 -30.07 52.86 -31.39
C ALA A 870 -30.13 52.97 -29.84
N PRO A 871 -30.52 51.92 -29.09
CA PRO A 871 -30.41 51.91 -27.64
C PRO A 871 -28.97 52.09 -27.15
N ALA A 872 -28.00 51.48 -27.84
CA ALA A 872 -26.59 51.64 -27.53
C ALA A 872 -26.12 53.10 -27.64
N TYR A 873 -26.50 53.80 -28.72
CA TYR A 873 -26.18 55.23 -28.89
C TYR A 873 -26.84 56.08 -27.81
N ASP A 874 -28.15 55.93 -27.60
CA ASP A 874 -28.90 56.73 -26.63
C ASP A 874 -28.27 56.61 -25.23
N ARG A 875 -27.90 55.38 -24.85
CA ARG A 875 -27.18 55.09 -23.61
C ARG A 875 -25.78 55.68 -23.57
N TYR A 876 -24.96 55.43 -24.60
CA TYR A 876 -23.58 55.92 -24.67
C TYR A 876 -23.53 57.44 -24.58
N TYR A 877 -24.42 58.11 -25.30
CA TYR A 877 -24.53 59.57 -25.30
C TYR A 877 -25.12 60.10 -23.99
N ALA A 878 -26.19 59.51 -23.44
CA ALA A 878 -26.78 60.02 -22.20
C ALA A 878 -25.90 59.79 -20.96
N GLU A 879 -25.14 58.70 -20.93
CA GLU A 879 -24.45 58.25 -19.73
C GLU A 879 -22.92 58.41 -19.78
N TYR A 880 -22.27 57.95 -20.86
CA TYR A 880 -20.82 57.99 -20.98
C TYR A 880 -20.29 59.39 -21.35
N GLN A 881 -21.07 60.19 -22.09
CA GLN A 881 -20.74 61.59 -22.39
C GLN A 881 -20.42 62.43 -21.15
N LYS A 882 -21.13 62.17 -20.03
CA LYS A 882 -20.93 62.87 -18.74
C LYS A 882 -19.52 62.69 -18.18
N TYR A 883 -18.83 61.63 -18.57
CA TYR A 883 -17.42 61.39 -18.26
C TYR A 883 -16.51 61.96 -19.36
N ALA A 884 -16.75 61.55 -20.60
CA ALA A 884 -15.84 61.86 -21.72
C ALA A 884 -15.76 63.35 -22.10
N LEU A 885 -16.74 64.17 -21.68
CA LEU A 885 -16.73 65.62 -21.90
C LEU A 885 -16.51 66.44 -20.63
N ASN A 886 -16.10 65.81 -19.51
CA ASN A 886 -15.94 66.49 -18.24
C ASN A 886 -14.45 66.63 -17.83
N PRO A 887 -13.86 67.84 -17.95
CA PRO A 887 -12.47 68.09 -17.54
C PRO A 887 -12.19 67.81 -16.06
N GLN A 888 -13.19 67.95 -15.18
CA GLN A 888 -13.04 67.67 -13.75
C GLN A 888 -12.77 66.19 -13.46
N ARG A 889 -13.00 65.31 -14.44
CA ARG A 889 -12.75 63.87 -14.36
C ARG A 889 -11.45 63.46 -15.06
N GLY A 890 -10.60 64.42 -15.39
CA GLY A 890 -9.29 64.18 -16.00
C GLY A 890 -9.30 64.06 -17.52
N VAL A 891 -10.47 64.03 -18.16
CA VAL A 891 -10.57 64.00 -19.63
C VAL A 891 -10.42 65.43 -20.16
N GLN A 892 -9.20 65.75 -20.60
CA GLN A 892 -8.94 67.03 -21.24
C GLN A 892 -9.63 67.08 -22.60
N LYS A 893 -10.12 68.26 -22.98
CA LYS A 893 -10.63 68.46 -24.34
C LYS A 893 -9.51 68.13 -25.32
N PHE A 894 -9.80 67.31 -26.33
CA PHE A 894 -8.83 66.82 -27.32
C PHE A 894 -7.80 65.81 -26.79
N SER A 895 -7.98 65.28 -25.58
CA SER A 895 -7.23 64.08 -25.16
C SER A 895 -7.65 62.86 -25.99
N LEU A 896 -6.90 61.77 -25.84
CA LEU A 896 -7.19 60.51 -26.51
C LEU A 896 -8.64 60.06 -26.21
N GLU A 897 -9.02 60.06 -24.93
CA GLU A 897 -10.35 59.66 -24.46
C GLU A 897 -11.47 60.55 -25.01
N TRP A 898 -11.18 61.84 -25.20
CA TRP A 898 -12.13 62.77 -25.83
C TRP A 898 -12.37 62.38 -27.30
N TYR A 899 -11.31 62.10 -28.06
CA TYR A 899 -11.42 61.68 -29.46
C TYR A 899 -12.04 60.29 -29.61
N GLU A 900 -11.72 59.34 -28.72
CA GLU A 900 -12.37 58.02 -28.68
C GLU A 900 -13.88 58.15 -28.53
N PHE A 901 -14.33 58.99 -27.60
CA PHE A 901 -15.76 59.23 -27.40
C PHE A 901 -16.44 59.77 -28.66
N GLN A 902 -15.86 60.79 -29.30
CA GLN A 902 -16.44 61.37 -30.50
C GLN A 902 -16.54 60.33 -31.63
N LEU A 903 -15.50 59.52 -31.80
CA LEU A 903 -15.47 58.48 -32.83
C LEU A 903 -16.53 57.41 -32.58
N GLU A 904 -16.58 56.86 -31.37
CA GLU A 904 -17.51 55.80 -31.01
C GLU A 904 -18.97 56.28 -31.03
N ALA A 905 -19.24 57.47 -30.49
CA ALA A 905 -20.57 58.07 -30.56
C ALA A 905 -21.00 58.31 -32.01
N PHE A 906 -20.07 58.75 -32.87
CA PHE A 906 -20.32 58.88 -34.30
C PHE A 906 -20.68 57.52 -34.93
N MET A 907 -19.90 56.47 -34.66
CA MET A 907 -20.14 55.14 -35.25
C MET A 907 -21.48 54.56 -34.81
N LEU A 908 -21.80 54.64 -33.52
CA LEU A 908 -23.08 54.19 -32.98
C LEU A 908 -24.25 54.97 -33.59
N ALA A 909 -24.15 56.31 -33.65
CA ALA A 909 -25.17 57.16 -34.29
C ALA A 909 -25.35 56.85 -35.78
N LYS A 910 -24.25 56.65 -36.51
CA LYS A 910 -24.29 56.31 -37.94
C LYS A 910 -24.98 54.97 -38.16
N ARG A 911 -24.68 53.96 -37.35
CA ARG A 911 -25.33 52.64 -37.41
C ARG A 911 -26.80 52.70 -37.03
N ALA A 912 -27.14 53.43 -35.97
CA ALA A 912 -28.54 53.71 -35.62
C ALA A 912 -29.27 54.43 -36.76
N GLY A 913 -28.58 55.36 -37.44
CA GLY A 913 -29.04 56.11 -38.60
C GLY A 913 -29.38 55.27 -39.83
N ARG A 914 -28.82 54.06 -39.95
CA ARG A 914 -29.17 53.08 -40.99
C ARG A 914 -30.54 52.43 -40.71
N LYS A 915 -30.99 52.43 -39.45
CA LYS A 915 -32.25 51.82 -39.00
C LYS A 915 -33.32 52.87 -38.62
N ASP A 916 -32.92 54.11 -38.30
CA ASP A 916 -33.79 55.21 -37.87
C ASP A 916 -33.23 56.58 -38.32
N GLN A 917 -34.01 57.34 -39.10
CA GLN A 917 -33.60 58.60 -39.71
C GLN A 917 -33.24 59.72 -38.71
N LYS A 918 -33.71 59.64 -37.46
CA LYS A 918 -33.38 60.59 -36.38
C LYS A 918 -31.87 60.69 -36.14
N TYR A 919 -31.15 59.57 -36.20
CA TYR A 919 -29.72 59.51 -35.86
C TYR A 919 -28.80 59.96 -36.99
N LYS A 920 -29.31 60.10 -38.23
CA LYS A 920 -28.53 60.57 -39.37
C LYS A 920 -27.94 61.97 -39.11
N GLY A 921 -28.76 62.89 -38.60
CA GLY A 921 -28.32 64.27 -38.27
C GLY A 921 -27.29 64.32 -37.13
N TYR A 922 -27.43 63.47 -36.11
CA TYR A 922 -26.49 63.40 -34.99
C TYR A 922 -25.11 62.89 -35.43
N SER A 923 -25.08 61.83 -36.25
CA SER A 923 -23.82 61.32 -36.79
C SER A 923 -23.04 62.40 -37.55
N GLU A 924 -23.71 63.17 -38.41
CA GLU A 924 -23.03 64.25 -39.12
C GLU A 924 -22.53 65.38 -38.21
N SER A 925 -23.27 65.70 -37.15
CA SER A 925 -22.88 66.72 -36.18
C SER A 925 -21.65 66.33 -35.37
N ILE A 926 -21.61 65.09 -34.87
CA ILE A 926 -20.46 64.56 -34.11
C ILE A 926 -19.21 64.50 -34.99
N TYR A 927 -19.36 64.02 -36.22
CA TYR A 927 -18.25 63.98 -37.17
C TYR A 927 -17.71 65.38 -37.50
N ARG A 928 -18.59 66.35 -37.74
CA ARG A 928 -18.19 67.76 -37.95
C ARG A 928 -17.48 68.31 -36.71
N THR A 929 -17.95 67.99 -35.51
CA THR A 929 -17.33 68.42 -34.25
C THR A 929 -15.92 67.86 -34.08
N ALA A 930 -15.71 66.57 -34.40
CA ALA A 930 -14.39 65.95 -34.37
C ALA A 930 -13.46 66.49 -35.48
N LYS A 931 -14.01 66.78 -36.68
CA LYS A 931 -13.24 67.25 -37.84
C LYS A 931 -12.89 68.75 -37.81
N ALA A 932 -13.76 69.60 -37.26
CA ALA A 932 -13.64 71.06 -37.34
C ALA A 932 -12.56 71.66 -36.41
N THR A 933 -11.81 70.82 -35.71
CA THR A 933 -10.70 71.23 -34.84
C THR A 933 -9.37 71.12 -35.59
N ASP A 934 -8.64 72.24 -35.75
CA ASP A 934 -7.28 72.30 -36.34
C ASP A 934 -6.25 71.38 -35.65
N GLU A 935 -6.59 70.83 -34.48
CA GLU A 935 -5.77 69.89 -33.71
C GLU A 935 -5.83 68.43 -34.19
N PHE A 936 -6.50 68.11 -35.30
CA PHE A 936 -6.58 66.72 -35.78
C PHE A 936 -5.21 66.08 -36.09
N LEU A 937 -4.23 66.90 -36.47
CA LEU A 937 -2.82 66.48 -36.66
C LEU A 937 -2.11 66.22 -35.32
N THR A 938 -2.60 66.77 -34.21
CA THR A 938 -2.00 66.56 -32.88
C THR A 938 -2.30 65.17 -32.30
N LEU A 939 -3.27 64.43 -32.86
CA LEU A 939 -3.49 63.03 -32.53
C LEU A 939 -2.22 62.19 -32.75
N GLU A 940 -1.40 62.51 -33.76
CA GLU A 940 -0.11 61.81 -33.97
C GLU A 940 0.87 62.05 -32.80
N ASN A 941 0.74 63.19 -32.10
CA ASN A 941 1.56 63.55 -30.95
C ASN A 941 1.11 62.85 -29.66
N LEU A 942 -0.06 62.20 -29.65
CA LEU A 942 -0.55 61.39 -28.53
C LEU A 942 -0.04 59.93 -28.58
N GLY A 943 0.97 59.67 -29.41
CA GLY A 943 1.62 58.36 -29.52
C GLY A 943 0.86 57.37 -30.41
N PRO A 944 1.16 56.06 -30.29
CA PRO A 944 0.64 55.03 -31.18
C PRO A 944 -0.89 54.94 -31.23
N GLU A 945 -1.57 55.17 -30.10
CA GLU A 945 -3.03 55.11 -30.01
C GLU A 945 -3.70 56.31 -30.69
N GLY A 946 -3.15 57.52 -30.50
CA GLY A 946 -3.64 58.70 -31.20
C GLY A 946 -3.48 58.57 -32.73
N LYS A 947 -2.38 57.98 -33.20
CA LYS A 947 -2.20 57.66 -34.63
C LYS A 947 -3.24 56.65 -35.14
N ARG A 948 -3.61 55.65 -34.33
CA ARG A 948 -4.69 54.69 -34.68
C ARG A 948 -6.04 55.40 -34.79
N LEU A 949 -6.38 56.27 -33.83
CA LEU A 949 -7.62 57.04 -33.88
C LEU A 949 -7.66 57.97 -35.10
N LEU A 950 -6.56 58.66 -35.39
CA LEU A 950 -6.45 59.49 -36.58
C LEU A 950 -6.74 58.69 -37.85
N ASN A 951 -6.19 57.49 -37.96
CA ASN A 951 -6.47 56.61 -39.10
C ASN A 951 -7.95 56.19 -39.15
N LEU A 952 -8.57 55.87 -37.99
CA LEU A 952 -10.00 55.49 -37.95
C LEU A 952 -10.88 56.65 -38.42
N PHE A 953 -10.55 57.87 -38.03
CA PHE A 953 -11.26 59.04 -38.52
C PHE A 953 -11.04 59.33 -40.01
N LYS A 954 -9.81 59.14 -40.53
CA LYS A 954 -9.53 59.26 -41.97
C LYS A 954 -10.38 58.29 -42.78
N MET A 955 -10.57 57.07 -42.28
CA MET A 955 -11.45 56.06 -42.86
C MET A 955 -12.92 56.49 -42.85
N VAL A 956 -13.43 57.02 -41.73
CA VAL A 956 -14.81 57.51 -41.67
C VAL A 956 -15.11 58.54 -42.77
N ASN A 957 -14.13 59.39 -43.10
CA ASN A 957 -14.22 60.39 -44.15
C ASN A 957 -14.37 59.79 -45.55
N SER A 958 -13.79 58.61 -45.82
CA SER A 958 -13.89 57.91 -47.11
C SER A 958 -15.18 57.10 -47.30
N PHE A 959 -15.99 56.93 -46.25
CA PHE A 959 -17.31 56.28 -46.31
C PHE A 959 -18.48 57.27 -46.55
N ARG A 960 -18.18 58.55 -46.76
CA ARG A 960 -19.12 59.53 -47.32
C ARG A 960 -19.02 59.47 -48.84
#